data_AF-A0A919Z458-F1
#
_entry.id   AF-A0A919Z458-F1
#
_cell.length_a   1.000
_cell.length_b   1.000
_cell.length_c   1.000
_cell.angle_alpha   90.00
_cell.angle_beta   90.00
_cell.angle_gamma   90.00
#
_symmetry.space_group_name_H-M   'P 1'
#
loop_
_entity.id
_entity.type
_entity.pdbx_description
1 polymer ?
#
loop_
_entity_poly.entity_id
_entity_poly.type
_entity_poly.pdbx_seq_one_letter_code
_entity_poly.pdbx_strand_id
1 'polypeptide(L)'
;MPNQNNLSGKRWTTNNLQEILGGQWVNPPDKLWQALNVAIAKHECDDAYSENTLFIAMDEETWYKGSSNTRMYRGWTDTHPLLPGFQNKVVGAVVQRPIANLDPRIPQLLVDNSYEAIKKLGTAARNAMNGKIVAITGTVGKSTTKLMLDHLLRQHGTVVSTRGNHNSRTGVPLTLSRCISNPDYCVLEISVSALWMQTGSICNLARPHIGIITEMGEGHRKSASENAKFKSRICEGMVPGGYAVLNRDMEHYDIARQGVEEFGATAVSYGFSNNADVYVKDWHTTREGTWVTASIFGTEISYELPLPGKAMVANSLAALTTIHLLGLNVTSSIAAFRTLPKRRSVIELVTMEVGNGQSYLLDDSWNAQYLSLMSAFDVFKQQSSAFTGKKLAILGRIVDLGDKAQEMHQKLAKPLMQAGIDLVFAHGEEMKYLLKELPPTMVGGYFRDAKSCVQAVSNIIERDDFILLKGSRDASDFAQIRDSLIQQCLRKKNVKTATMVTLNTVNPQTKHYGAISVDAQSGEVLGSEGAQAAAESQGMGSLLLLSLLLENLGRGKIKLHDEAIIGNFPARDSRAAYAIGLREGDKVSVHTLLNAMVCHNAPDATLALAERLFGSTGKALNEIQQLAADLGISHHAVENITGRQMRNKPQKVTVDDLVKGARHLFANPPFLLKLLNVTTVTYKSKTFTASSNLIANGKANAGFMFGHNHSMGIAMTYANHQKIISIAIGARDEFHRDYLLIKTIEKAIGLKPKALNQPSNTVKLNADDEQVKINILGDTYFGEFYTQRRQKNNVEDALTKYGYRHSFNSIQPILQSGHYNIANFEAVLTELERSPLQGSKPFVLGGHPGKSVDTLKHYGIDAVTLGNNHIMDYGEEGLRTTLSALHEAGILTFGAGLNAVQAEKPLHISVGEKEIIGYNAYWYRPYMYQTFNFYAIGEEAGTACLNQGLIDQIQEERQRNPNAYIIFFAHWGFDFEVVQPMQRNYAKQLIEAGVDLIIGHGAHLMQEISRINNKWVLYGIGNGVFNSNGEYQLRHVPPYSFIAQLRFDKHGANKLFLYPIHSDNLKTFWQPCPVNEEQFQHVLHVQASFGTPIKNDEAVKTGRDDHGYYIAISL
;
A
#
# COMPACT_ATOMS: atom_id res chain seq x y z
N MET A 1 -26.07 -13.26 -40.18
CA MET A 1 -26.54 -14.41 -39.37
C MET A 1 -27.24 -15.40 -40.29
N PRO A 2 -26.75 -16.65 -40.41
CA PRO A 2 -27.56 -17.78 -40.85
C PRO A 2 -27.74 -18.82 -39.71
N ASN A 3 -29.00 -19.16 -39.44
CA ASN A 3 -29.57 -20.34 -38.76
C ASN A 3 -28.68 -21.19 -37.81
N GLN A 4 -28.87 -21.01 -36.50
CA GLN A 4 -28.35 -21.87 -35.41
C GLN A 4 -29.23 -23.12 -35.09
N ASN A 5 -30.25 -23.44 -35.89
CA ASN A 5 -31.17 -24.56 -35.60
C ASN A 5 -30.84 -25.85 -36.38
N ASN A 6 -29.62 -26.37 -36.25
CA ASN A 6 -29.33 -27.76 -36.64
C ASN A 6 -28.21 -28.36 -35.77
N LEU A 7 -28.55 -28.69 -34.51
CA LEU A 7 -27.78 -29.62 -33.67
C LEU A 7 -28.58 -30.92 -33.53
N SER A 8 -28.63 -31.72 -34.59
CA SER A 8 -29.13 -33.10 -34.52
C SER A 8 -28.02 -34.01 -33.93
N GLY A 9 -27.83 -33.92 -32.61
CA GLY A 9 -26.93 -34.76 -31.82
C GLY A 9 -27.64 -35.31 -30.58
N LYS A 10 -27.13 -36.42 -30.02
CA LYS A 10 -27.68 -37.00 -28.78
C LYS A 10 -27.55 -35.98 -27.63
N ARG A 11 -28.50 -36.02 -26.69
CA ARG A 11 -28.56 -35.14 -25.51
C ARG A 11 -28.69 -35.99 -24.24
N TRP A 12 -28.34 -35.42 -23.09
CA TRP A 12 -28.70 -36.01 -21.81
C TRP A 12 -30.21 -35.96 -21.66
N THR A 13 -30.84 -37.10 -21.37
CA THR A 13 -32.28 -37.24 -21.19
C THR A 13 -32.55 -37.82 -19.81
N THR A 14 -33.80 -37.73 -19.36
CA THR A 14 -34.24 -38.29 -18.08
C THR A 14 -33.82 -39.76 -17.92
N ASN A 15 -34.02 -40.57 -18.96
CA ASN A 15 -33.75 -42.01 -18.93
C ASN A 15 -32.26 -42.32 -18.90
N ASN A 16 -31.46 -41.69 -19.78
CA ASN A 16 -30.03 -42.02 -19.85
C ASN A 16 -29.27 -41.51 -18.63
N LEU A 17 -29.66 -40.37 -18.04
CA LEU A 17 -29.06 -39.90 -16.80
C LEU A 17 -29.36 -40.85 -15.64
N GLN A 18 -30.61 -41.31 -15.53
CA GLN A 18 -31.00 -42.23 -14.47
C GLN A 18 -30.30 -43.59 -14.62
N GLU A 19 -30.20 -44.13 -15.84
CA GLU A 19 -29.49 -45.37 -16.14
C GLU A 19 -27.99 -45.28 -15.82
N ILE A 20 -27.34 -44.19 -16.23
CA ILE A 20 -25.89 -44.01 -16.05
C ILE A 20 -25.53 -43.72 -14.58
N LEU A 21 -26.33 -42.89 -13.91
CA LEU A 21 -26.00 -42.40 -12.57
C LEU A 21 -26.59 -43.28 -11.45
N GLY A 22 -27.68 -44.01 -11.71
CA GLY A 22 -28.36 -44.87 -10.73
C GLY A 22 -29.18 -44.12 -9.67
N GLY A 23 -29.45 -42.83 -9.89
CA GLY A 23 -30.11 -41.94 -8.93
C GLY A 23 -31.64 -41.96 -8.96
N GLN A 24 -32.26 -41.19 -8.05
CA GLN A 24 -33.71 -40.99 -7.99
C GLN A 24 -34.08 -39.53 -8.25
N TRP A 25 -35.07 -39.28 -9.11
CA TRP A 25 -35.57 -37.93 -9.36
C TRP A 25 -36.47 -37.47 -8.20
N VAL A 26 -36.16 -36.32 -7.60
CA VAL A 26 -37.00 -35.70 -6.55
C VAL A 26 -38.27 -35.12 -7.17
N ASN A 27 -38.10 -34.36 -8.24
CA ASN A 27 -39.15 -33.84 -9.11
C ASN A 27 -38.80 -34.25 -10.55
N PRO A 28 -39.42 -35.33 -11.08
CA PRO A 28 -39.06 -35.86 -12.38
C PRO A 28 -39.41 -34.87 -13.49
N PRO A 29 -38.50 -34.62 -14.44
CA PRO A 29 -38.79 -33.77 -15.58
C PRO A 29 -39.72 -34.44 -16.59
N ASP A 30 -40.30 -33.65 -17.49
CA ASP A 30 -41.08 -34.19 -18.60
C ASP A 30 -40.23 -35.08 -19.54
N LYS A 31 -40.89 -35.85 -20.41
CA LYS A 31 -40.22 -36.78 -21.34
C LYS A 31 -39.43 -36.07 -22.44
N LEU A 32 -39.66 -34.78 -22.68
CA LEU A 32 -38.98 -33.96 -23.68
C LEU A 32 -37.76 -33.22 -23.11
N TRP A 33 -37.57 -33.27 -21.79
CA TRP A 33 -36.47 -32.63 -21.09
C TRP A 33 -35.12 -33.14 -21.55
N GLN A 34 -34.21 -32.21 -21.80
CA GLN A 34 -32.89 -32.49 -22.31
C GLN A 34 -31.85 -31.52 -21.75
N ALA A 35 -30.64 -32.02 -21.53
CA ALA A 35 -29.46 -31.20 -21.24
C ALA A 35 -28.33 -31.49 -22.25
N LEU A 36 -27.54 -30.46 -22.54
CA LEU A 36 -26.41 -30.52 -23.47
C LEU A 36 -25.09 -30.26 -22.76
N ASN A 37 -25.10 -29.36 -21.78
CA ASN A 37 -23.91 -28.94 -21.04
C ASN A 37 -23.94 -29.49 -19.62
N VAL A 38 -22.76 -29.62 -19.01
CA VAL A 38 -22.57 -29.99 -17.61
C VAL A 38 -21.64 -28.98 -16.97
N ALA A 39 -22.02 -28.45 -15.80
CA ALA A 39 -21.27 -27.43 -15.06
C ALA A 39 -21.15 -27.78 -13.58
N ILE A 40 -20.07 -27.32 -12.93
CA ILE A 40 -19.81 -27.52 -11.50
C ILE A 40 -19.60 -26.20 -10.73
N ALA A 41 -19.51 -25.07 -11.44
CA ALA A 41 -19.37 -23.75 -10.82
C ALA A 41 -20.31 -22.71 -11.47
N LYS A 42 -20.80 -21.75 -10.66
CA LYS A 42 -21.76 -20.72 -11.09
C LYS A 42 -21.34 -19.97 -12.35
N HIS A 43 -20.07 -19.55 -12.42
CA HIS A 43 -19.56 -18.77 -13.55
C HIS A 43 -19.55 -19.54 -14.89
N GLU A 44 -19.62 -20.88 -14.85
CA GLU A 44 -19.74 -21.72 -16.04
C GLU A 44 -21.17 -21.73 -16.62
N CYS A 45 -22.17 -21.42 -15.78
CA CYS A 45 -23.56 -21.26 -16.20
C CYS A 45 -23.83 -19.90 -16.87
N ASP A 46 -22.88 -18.96 -16.78
CA ASP A 46 -23.00 -17.59 -17.30
C ASP A 46 -22.34 -17.44 -18.69
N ASP A 47 -21.71 -18.50 -19.20
CA ASP A 47 -20.98 -18.50 -20.46
C ASP A 47 -21.93 -18.42 -21.68
N ALA A 48 -21.49 -17.84 -22.80
CA ALA A 48 -22.28 -17.70 -24.03
C ALA A 48 -22.71 -19.06 -24.65
N TYR A 49 -22.19 -20.15 -24.10
CA TYR A 49 -22.49 -21.53 -24.49
C TYR A 49 -23.17 -22.33 -23.37
N SER A 50 -23.87 -21.68 -22.43
CA SER A 50 -24.50 -22.30 -21.25
C SER A 50 -25.97 -22.71 -21.44
N GLU A 51 -26.52 -22.61 -22.65
CA GLU A 51 -27.87 -23.11 -22.92
C GLU A 51 -27.99 -24.60 -22.56
N ASN A 52 -29.11 -24.98 -21.95
CA ASN A 52 -29.42 -26.35 -21.54
C ASN A 52 -28.33 -27.00 -20.64
N THR A 53 -27.91 -26.29 -19.59
CA THR A 53 -26.90 -26.76 -18.63
C THR A 53 -27.50 -27.58 -17.48
N LEU A 54 -26.98 -28.79 -17.29
CA LEU A 54 -27.16 -29.62 -16.10
C LEU A 54 -26.09 -29.25 -15.06
N PHE A 55 -26.50 -28.80 -13.87
CA PHE A 55 -25.57 -28.43 -12.80
C PHE A 55 -25.31 -29.60 -11.86
N ILE A 56 -24.04 -29.88 -11.53
CA ILE A 56 -23.69 -30.89 -10.54
C ILE A 56 -23.29 -30.17 -9.25
N ALA A 57 -24.17 -30.21 -8.25
CA ALA A 57 -23.90 -29.65 -6.93
C ALA A 57 -23.12 -30.66 -6.09
N MET A 58 -22.13 -30.17 -5.35
CA MET A 58 -21.25 -30.97 -4.50
C MET A 58 -20.77 -30.18 -3.27
N ASP A 59 -20.67 -30.90 -2.16
CA ASP A 59 -20.09 -30.40 -0.92
C ASP A 59 -18.54 -30.48 -0.92
N GLU A 60 -17.95 -29.87 0.10
CA GLU A 60 -16.49 -29.80 0.26
C GLU A 60 -15.85 -31.17 0.44
N GLU A 61 -16.45 -32.03 1.26
CA GLU A 61 -15.91 -33.36 1.56
C GLU A 61 -15.85 -34.23 0.31
N THR A 62 -16.93 -34.24 -0.48
CA THR A 62 -17.05 -34.97 -1.74
C THR A 62 -16.05 -34.45 -2.76
N TRP A 63 -15.91 -33.12 -2.87
CA TRP A 63 -14.90 -32.51 -3.72
C TRP A 63 -13.48 -32.93 -3.32
N TYR A 64 -13.10 -32.84 -2.04
CA TYR A 64 -11.74 -33.16 -1.60
C TYR A 64 -11.41 -34.64 -1.75
N LYS A 65 -12.35 -35.54 -1.39
CA LYS A 65 -12.18 -36.99 -1.59
C LYS A 65 -12.04 -37.34 -3.06
N GLY A 66 -12.93 -36.81 -3.91
CA GLY A 66 -12.95 -37.10 -5.33
C GLY A 66 -11.78 -36.51 -6.11
N SER A 67 -11.43 -35.25 -5.82
CA SER A 67 -10.34 -34.53 -6.50
C SER A 67 -8.95 -34.87 -5.95
N SER A 68 -8.86 -35.56 -4.81
CA SER A 68 -7.63 -35.85 -4.06
C SER A 68 -6.74 -34.61 -3.87
N ASN A 69 -7.36 -33.44 -3.72
CA ASN A 69 -6.67 -32.16 -3.56
C ASN A 69 -6.51 -31.86 -2.06
N THR A 70 -5.45 -32.38 -1.44
CA THR A 70 -5.27 -32.42 0.02
C THR A 70 -4.42 -31.29 0.62
N ARG A 71 -4.06 -30.27 -0.16
CA ARG A 71 -3.26 -29.13 0.33
C ARG A 71 -3.98 -27.81 0.13
N MET A 72 -3.69 -26.86 1.03
CA MET A 72 -4.06 -25.43 1.21
C MET A 72 -4.47 -24.56 0.01
N TYR A 73 -4.43 -25.05 -1.23
CA TYR A 73 -4.70 -24.29 -2.44
C TYR A 73 -6.08 -24.65 -3.01
N ARG A 74 -6.97 -23.65 -2.96
CA ARG A 74 -8.36 -23.58 -3.45
C ARG A 74 -9.37 -24.22 -2.51
N GLY A 75 -9.81 -23.46 -1.52
CA GLY A 75 -11.01 -23.75 -0.76
C GLY A 75 -12.19 -23.95 -1.71
N TRP A 76 -12.71 -25.17 -1.77
CA TRP A 76 -14.03 -25.42 -2.36
C TRP A 76 -15.07 -25.02 -1.33
N THR A 77 -16.20 -24.49 -1.79
CA THR A 77 -17.35 -24.19 -0.92
C THR A 77 -18.52 -25.00 -1.42
N ASP A 78 -19.31 -25.53 -0.51
CA ASP A 78 -20.51 -26.28 -0.85
C ASP A 78 -21.40 -25.51 -1.83
N THR A 79 -21.66 -26.12 -2.99
CA THR A 79 -22.37 -25.49 -4.11
C THR A 79 -23.88 -25.73 -4.07
N HIS A 80 -24.38 -26.65 -3.24
CA HIS A 80 -25.81 -26.87 -3.04
C HIS A 80 -26.58 -25.60 -2.63
N PRO A 81 -26.16 -24.82 -1.61
CA PRO A 81 -26.88 -23.61 -1.20
C PRO A 81 -26.77 -22.45 -2.21
N LEU A 82 -25.86 -22.54 -3.19
CA LEU A 82 -25.65 -21.47 -4.18
C LEU A 82 -26.65 -21.56 -5.33
N LEU A 83 -27.11 -22.77 -5.67
CA LEU A 83 -27.94 -23.04 -6.85
C LEU A 83 -29.23 -22.19 -6.91
N PRO A 84 -29.99 -21.97 -5.81
CA PRO A 84 -31.19 -21.12 -5.85
C PRO A 84 -30.93 -19.71 -6.41
N GLY A 85 -29.72 -19.16 -6.23
CA GLY A 85 -29.35 -17.82 -6.70
C GLY A 85 -29.04 -17.71 -8.20
N PHE A 86 -28.96 -18.82 -8.94
CA PHE A 86 -28.73 -18.83 -10.39
C PHE A 86 -29.53 -19.93 -11.11
N GLN A 87 -30.58 -20.42 -10.47
CA GLN A 87 -31.41 -21.54 -10.94
C GLN A 87 -32.03 -21.29 -12.33
N ASN A 88 -32.28 -20.03 -12.69
CA ASN A 88 -32.79 -19.64 -14.01
C ASN A 88 -31.81 -19.87 -15.17
N LYS A 89 -30.56 -20.27 -14.87
CA LYS A 89 -29.52 -20.54 -15.86
C LYS A 89 -29.24 -22.03 -16.07
N VAL A 90 -29.99 -22.89 -15.39
CA VAL A 90 -29.83 -24.35 -15.47
C VAL A 90 -31.15 -24.98 -15.87
N VAL A 91 -31.09 -26.15 -16.50
CA VAL A 91 -32.29 -26.93 -16.85
C VAL A 91 -32.55 -28.06 -15.86
N GLY A 92 -31.62 -28.36 -14.96
CA GLY A 92 -31.74 -29.40 -13.95
C GLY A 92 -30.49 -29.48 -13.09
N ALA A 93 -30.54 -30.30 -12.05
CA ALA A 93 -29.41 -30.51 -11.15
C ALA A 93 -29.18 -31.98 -10.78
N VAL A 94 -27.92 -32.38 -10.68
CA VAL A 94 -27.49 -33.61 -10.00
C VAL A 94 -27.01 -33.19 -8.60
N VAL A 95 -27.58 -33.80 -7.56
CA VAL A 95 -27.41 -33.36 -6.17
C VAL A 95 -27.18 -34.55 -5.25
N GLN A 96 -26.47 -34.36 -4.13
CA GLN A 96 -26.33 -35.40 -3.09
C GLN A 96 -27.44 -35.36 -2.05
N ARG A 97 -28.15 -34.24 -2.01
CA ARG A 97 -29.31 -34.02 -1.14
C ARG A 97 -30.29 -33.07 -1.83
N PRO A 98 -31.61 -33.22 -1.59
CA PRO A 98 -32.60 -32.30 -2.13
C PRO A 98 -32.28 -30.85 -1.72
N ILE A 99 -32.34 -29.94 -2.69
CA ILE A 99 -32.14 -28.50 -2.48
C ILE A 99 -33.53 -27.85 -2.35
N ALA A 100 -33.76 -27.18 -1.21
CA ALA A 100 -34.98 -26.41 -0.98
C ALA A 100 -34.97 -25.10 -1.79
N ASN A 101 -36.16 -24.55 -2.06
CA ASN A 101 -36.35 -23.26 -2.76
C ASN A 101 -35.87 -23.21 -4.22
N LEU A 102 -35.85 -24.35 -4.90
CA LEU A 102 -35.76 -24.39 -6.37
C LEU A 102 -37.15 -24.35 -6.99
N ASP A 103 -37.26 -23.72 -8.15
CA ASP A 103 -38.44 -23.75 -9.01
C ASP A 103 -38.80 -25.23 -9.28
N PRO A 104 -40.05 -25.65 -9.04
CA PRO A 104 -40.48 -27.05 -9.25
C PRO A 104 -40.23 -27.58 -10.67
N ARG A 105 -40.04 -26.70 -11.65
CA ARG A 105 -39.70 -27.04 -13.04
C ARG A 105 -38.23 -27.43 -13.24
N ILE A 106 -37.37 -27.22 -12.24
CA ILE A 106 -35.95 -27.59 -12.29
C ILE A 106 -35.79 -28.95 -11.63
N PRO A 107 -35.69 -30.05 -12.41
CA PRO A 107 -35.61 -31.39 -11.89
C PRO A 107 -34.29 -31.63 -11.13
N GLN A 108 -34.37 -32.38 -10.04
CA GLN A 108 -33.21 -32.77 -9.23
C GLN A 108 -33.02 -34.29 -9.26
N LEU A 109 -31.88 -34.76 -9.75
CA LEU A 109 -31.48 -36.17 -9.70
C LEU A 109 -30.59 -36.40 -8.47
N LEU A 110 -31.12 -37.11 -7.49
CA LEU A 110 -30.43 -37.46 -6.27
C LEU A 110 -29.47 -38.62 -6.51
N VAL A 111 -28.19 -38.44 -6.20
CA VAL A 111 -27.13 -39.45 -6.32
C VAL A 111 -26.30 -39.52 -5.04
N ASP A 112 -25.72 -40.68 -4.74
CA ASP A 112 -24.89 -40.83 -3.54
C ASP A 112 -23.59 -40.00 -3.60
N ASN A 113 -23.02 -39.84 -4.80
CA ASN A 113 -21.75 -39.14 -5.00
C ASN A 113 -21.76 -38.31 -6.29
N SER A 114 -21.91 -37.00 -6.13
CA SER A 114 -21.90 -36.04 -7.25
C SER A 114 -20.56 -35.99 -8.00
N TYR A 115 -19.44 -36.25 -7.34
CA TYR A 115 -18.14 -36.23 -8.03
C TYR A 115 -17.99 -37.43 -8.98
N GLU A 116 -18.47 -38.61 -8.58
CA GLU A 116 -18.51 -39.78 -9.45
C GLU A 116 -19.44 -39.58 -10.65
N ALA A 117 -20.49 -38.77 -10.53
CA ALA A 117 -21.35 -38.42 -11.65
C ALA A 117 -20.56 -37.76 -12.79
N ILE A 118 -19.59 -36.88 -12.50
CA ILE A 118 -18.74 -36.24 -13.51
C ILE A 118 -17.98 -37.28 -14.33
N LYS A 119 -17.38 -38.28 -13.65
CA LYS A 119 -16.62 -39.36 -14.30
C LYS A 119 -17.53 -40.25 -15.13
N LYS A 120 -18.67 -40.67 -14.58
CA LYS A 120 -19.64 -41.54 -15.26
C LYS A 120 -20.18 -40.89 -16.54
N LEU A 121 -20.57 -39.61 -16.47
CA LEU A 121 -21.04 -38.86 -17.64
C LEU A 121 -19.94 -38.67 -18.68
N GLY A 122 -18.71 -38.35 -18.25
CA GLY A 122 -17.56 -38.26 -19.15
C GLY A 122 -17.27 -39.57 -19.89
N THR A 123 -17.28 -40.70 -19.17
CA THR A 123 -17.09 -42.04 -19.74
C THR A 123 -18.20 -42.43 -20.71
N ALA A 124 -19.47 -42.23 -20.31
CA ALA A 124 -20.61 -42.55 -21.17
C ALA A 124 -20.60 -41.74 -22.47
N ALA A 125 -20.37 -40.43 -22.39
CA ALA A 125 -20.27 -39.56 -23.56
C ALA A 125 -19.09 -39.95 -24.46
N ARG A 126 -17.92 -40.25 -23.88
CA ARG A 126 -16.75 -40.68 -24.66
C ARG A 126 -16.98 -42.03 -25.36
N ASN A 127 -17.66 -42.97 -24.72
CA ASN A 127 -18.00 -44.27 -25.32
C ASN A 127 -19.03 -44.13 -26.45
N ALA A 128 -19.93 -43.16 -26.37
CA ALA A 128 -20.92 -42.88 -27.40
C ALA A 128 -20.39 -42.02 -28.57
N MET A 129 -19.22 -41.39 -28.41
CA MET A 129 -18.63 -40.47 -29.37
C MET A 129 -17.86 -41.20 -30.48
N ASN A 130 -18.17 -40.85 -31.73
CA ASN A 130 -17.49 -41.35 -32.94
C ASN A 130 -16.40 -40.40 -33.48
N GLY A 131 -16.42 -39.13 -33.06
CA GLY A 131 -15.49 -38.11 -33.56
C GLY A 131 -14.02 -38.30 -33.14
N LYS A 132 -13.17 -37.43 -33.65
CA LYS A 132 -11.72 -37.42 -33.39
C LYS A 132 -11.37 -36.60 -32.15
N ILE A 133 -10.36 -37.04 -31.41
CA ILE A 133 -9.91 -36.37 -30.17
C ILE A 133 -8.46 -35.93 -30.33
N VAL A 134 -8.21 -34.65 -30.06
CA VAL A 134 -6.88 -34.05 -30.00
C VAL A 134 -6.59 -33.66 -28.56
N ALA A 135 -5.55 -34.24 -27.96
CA ALA A 135 -5.13 -33.95 -26.58
C ALA A 135 -3.83 -33.13 -26.59
N ILE A 136 -3.76 -32.07 -25.78
CA ILE A 136 -2.66 -31.09 -25.81
C ILE A 136 -2.05 -30.96 -24.42
N THR A 137 -0.74 -31.13 -24.31
CA THR A 137 0.03 -30.82 -23.10
C THR A 137 1.28 -30.01 -23.42
N GLY A 138 1.96 -29.54 -22.37
CA GLY A 138 3.15 -28.68 -22.44
C GLY A 138 3.28 -27.76 -21.24
N THR A 139 4.43 -27.14 -21.06
CA THR A 139 4.65 -26.15 -19.99
C THR A 139 3.93 -24.84 -20.36
N VAL A 140 4.23 -24.29 -21.53
CA VAL A 140 3.55 -23.13 -22.14
C VAL A 140 2.82 -23.52 -23.44
N GLY A 141 2.07 -22.63 -24.09
CA GLY A 141 1.49 -22.87 -25.44
C GLY A 141 0.20 -23.70 -25.53
N LYS A 142 -0.15 -24.49 -24.51
CA LYS A 142 -1.35 -25.36 -24.47
C LYS A 142 -2.66 -24.65 -24.85
N SER A 143 -3.06 -23.64 -24.09
CA SER A 143 -4.36 -22.99 -24.28
C SER A 143 -4.45 -22.23 -25.60
N THR A 144 -3.34 -21.67 -26.07
CA THR A 144 -3.24 -20.98 -27.35
C THR A 144 -3.40 -21.98 -28.50
N THR A 145 -2.67 -23.11 -28.46
CA THR A 145 -2.79 -24.18 -29.46
C THR A 145 -4.21 -24.76 -29.48
N LYS A 146 -4.83 -24.96 -28.31
CA LYS A 146 -6.23 -25.38 -28.19
C LYS A 146 -7.19 -24.38 -28.83
N LEU A 147 -6.97 -23.08 -28.63
CA LEU A 147 -7.79 -22.02 -29.21
C LEU A 147 -7.62 -21.95 -30.74
N MET A 148 -6.39 -22.10 -31.24
CA MET A 148 -6.12 -22.23 -32.68
C MET A 148 -6.86 -23.42 -33.27
N LEU A 149 -6.73 -24.61 -32.65
CA LEU A 149 -7.40 -25.81 -33.13
C LEU A 149 -8.93 -25.75 -33.07
N ASP A 150 -9.50 -25.25 -31.99
CA ASP A 150 -10.96 -25.05 -31.88
C ASP A 150 -11.47 -24.13 -33.00
N HIS A 151 -10.74 -23.05 -33.31
CA HIS A 151 -11.11 -22.13 -34.38
C HIS A 151 -10.96 -22.73 -35.79
N LEU A 152 -9.83 -23.41 -36.07
CA LEU A 152 -9.59 -24.05 -37.37
C LEU A 152 -10.58 -25.20 -37.63
N LEU A 153 -10.81 -26.08 -36.64
CA LEU A 153 -11.65 -27.27 -36.80
C LEU A 153 -13.13 -26.94 -36.97
N ARG A 154 -13.60 -25.79 -36.45
CA ARG A 154 -14.98 -25.31 -36.64
C ARG A 154 -15.35 -25.04 -38.10
N GLN A 155 -14.35 -24.88 -38.98
CA GLN A 155 -14.59 -24.79 -40.43
C GLN A 155 -14.89 -26.12 -41.09
N HIS A 156 -14.52 -27.24 -40.43
CA HIS A 156 -14.63 -28.59 -40.97
C HIS A 156 -15.70 -29.43 -40.26
N GLY A 157 -16.18 -29.00 -39.10
CA GLY A 157 -17.23 -29.71 -38.37
C GLY A 157 -17.54 -29.14 -37.00
N THR A 158 -18.34 -29.89 -36.25
CA THR A 158 -18.72 -29.55 -34.88
C THR A 158 -17.58 -29.83 -33.90
N VAL A 159 -17.32 -28.90 -32.97
CA VAL A 159 -16.18 -28.97 -32.05
C VAL A 159 -16.59 -28.75 -30.59
N VAL A 160 -16.16 -29.66 -29.72
CA VAL A 160 -16.19 -29.49 -28.25
C VAL A 160 -14.75 -29.31 -27.75
N SER A 161 -14.47 -28.23 -27.03
CA SER A 161 -13.13 -27.98 -26.49
C SER A 161 -13.14 -27.68 -24.98
N THR A 162 -11.98 -27.88 -24.34
CA THR A 162 -11.77 -27.54 -22.92
C THR A 162 -12.10 -26.07 -22.67
N ARG A 163 -12.95 -25.79 -21.67
CA ARG A 163 -13.28 -24.43 -21.22
C ARG A 163 -12.46 -24.03 -19.99
N GLY A 164 -12.15 -22.74 -19.88
CA GLY A 164 -11.43 -22.19 -18.73
C GLY A 164 -10.14 -22.95 -18.41
N ASN A 165 -10.03 -23.44 -17.17
CA ASN A 165 -8.90 -24.23 -16.68
C ASN A 165 -9.29 -25.70 -16.42
N HIS A 166 -10.24 -26.26 -17.19
CA HIS A 166 -10.71 -27.65 -17.08
C HIS A 166 -9.71 -28.67 -17.68
N ASN A 167 -8.43 -28.53 -17.33
CA ASN A 167 -7.33 -29.35 -17.82
C ASN A 167 -6.83 -30.39 -16.79
N SER A 168 -7.52 -30.51 -15.66
CA SER A 168 -7.18 -31.45 -14.57
C SER A 168 -7.90 -32.79 -14.74
N ARG A 169 -7.62 -33.75 -13.84
CA ARG A 169 -8.34 -35.03 -13.73
C ARG A 169 -9.86 -34.89 -13.55
N THR A 170 -10.34 -33.74 -13.07
CA THR A 170 -11.77 -33.43 -12.95
C THR A 170 -12.29 -32.72 -14.21
N GLY A 171 -11.50 -31.79 -14.74
CA GLY A 171 -11.90 -30.96 -15.88
C GLY A 171 -12.00 -31.72 -17.21
N VAL A 172 -11.14 -32.72 -17.43
CA VAL A 172 -11.17 -33.53 -18.66
C VAL A 172 -12.47 -34.34 -18.77
N PRO A 173 -12.90 -35.14 -17.77
CA PRO A 173 -14.21 -35.80 -17.80
C PRO A 173 -15.39 -34.83 -17.95
N LEU A 174 -15.32 -33.65 -17.32
CA LEU A 174 -16.35 -32.60 -17.45
C LEU A 174 -16.42 -32.03 -18.88
N THR A 175 -15.29 -31.94 -19.58
CA THR A 175 -15.28 -31.57 -21.00
C THR A 175 -15.83 -32.70 -21.87
N LEU A 176 -15.46 -33.95 -21.58
CA LEU A 176 -15.92 -35.14 -22.30
C LEU A 176 -17.43 -35.35 -22.17
N SER A 177 -18.06 -35.04 -21.03
CA SER A 177 -19.52 -35.18 -20.86
C SER A 177 -20.32 -34.35 -21.87
N ARG A 178 -19.76 -33.24 -22.36
CA ARG A 178 -20.37 -32.39 -23.41
C ARG A 178 -20.28 -33.02 -24.81
N CYS A 179 -19.43 -34.03 -24.98
CA CYS A 179 -19.34 -34.81 -26.22
C CYS A 179 -20.53 -35.77 -26.40
N ILE A 180 -21.52 -35.77 -25.50
CA ILE A 180 -22.81 -36.45 -25.72
C ILE A 180 -23.49 -35.98 -27.02
N SER A 181 -23.22 -34.73 -27.40
CA SER A 181 -23.61 -34.14 -28.69
C SER A 181 -23.05 -34.88 -29.91
N ASN A 182 -22.12 -35.81 -29.70
CA ASN A 182 -21.37 -36.56 -30.70
C ASN A 182 -20.68 -35.64 -31.73
N PRO A 183 -19.78 -34.74 -31.27
CA PRO A 183 -19.11 -33.80 -32.15
C PRO A 183 -18.13 -34.51 -33.08
N ASP A 184 -17.85 -33.90 -34.23
CA ASP A 184 -16.84 -34.39 -35.18
C ASP A 184 -15.44 -34.36 -34.56
N TYR A 185 -15.16 -33.33 -33.76
CA TYR A 185 -13.88 -33.13 -33.08
C TYR A 185 -14.03 -32.76 -31.60
N CYS A 186 -13.12 -33.25 -30.77
CA CYS A 186 -12.94 -32.79 -29.40
C CYS A 186 -11.49 -32.43 -29.09
N VAL A 187 -11.26 -31.21 -28.60
CA VAL A 187 -9.93 -30.66 -28.31
C VAL A 187 -9.74 -30.51 -26.80
N LEU A 188 -8.89 -31.36 -26.22
CA LEU A 188 -8.65 -31.46 -24.79
C LEU A 188 -7.31 -30.82 -24.41
N GLU A 189 -7.36 -29.79 -23.57
CA GLU A 189 -6.17 -29.31 -22.86
C GLU A 189 -5.93 -30.19 -21.62
N ILE A 190 -4.72 -30.73 -21.44
CA ILE A 190 -4.38 -31.63 -20.34
C ILE A 190 -3.14 -31.13 -19.59
N SER A 191 -3.33 -30.87 -18.30
CA SER A 191 -2.28 -30.48 -17.36
C SER A 191 -1.40 -31.68 -17.00
N VAL A 192 -0.16 -31.41 -16.58
CA VAL A 192 0.77 -32.48 -16.20
C VAL A 192 0.26 -33.30 -14.99
N SER A 193 -0.50 -32.68 -14.08
CA SER A 193 -1.07 -33.38 -12.92
C SER A 193 -2.12 -34.42 -13.30
N ALA A 194 -2.79 -34.27 -14.44
CA ALA A 194 -3.71 -35.26 -14.99
C ALA A 194 -3.00 -36.44 -15.70
N LEU A 195 -1.70 -36.28 -16.01
CA LEU A 195 -0.84 -37.32 -16.57
C LEU A 195 -0.08 -38.11 -15.48
N TRP A 196 0.01 -37.58 -14.26
CA TRP A 196 0.78 -38.15 -13.14
C TRP A 196 0.06 -39.20 -12.30
N MET A 197 -1.14 -39.62 -12.69
CA MET A 197 -1.96 -40.52 -11.90
C MET A 197 -1.29 -41.90 -11.72
N GLN A 198 -1.29 -42.41 -10.48
CA GLN A 198 -0.76 -43.74 -10.14
C GLN A 198 -1.59 -44.87 -10.75
N THR A 199 -2.88 -44.63 -10.97
CA THR A 199 -3.84 -45.59 -11.55
C THR A 199 -3.90 -45.54 -13.08
N GLY A 200 -2.95 -44.87 -13.75
CA GLY A 200 -2.97 -44.62 -15.19
C GLY A 200 -3.44 -43.20 -15.56
N SER A 201 -2.92 -42.64 -16.65
CA SER A 201 -3.22 -41.28 -17.12
C SER A 201 -4.70 -41.09 -17.45
N ILE A 202 -5.21 -39.85 -17.35
CA ILE A 202 -6.57 -39.51 -17.81
C ILE A 202 -6.76 -39.80 -19.32
N CYS A 203 -5.67 -39.97 -20.06
CA CYS A 203 -5.68 -40.29 -21.48
C CYS A 203 -6.24 -41.70 -21.76
N ASN A 204 -6.20 -42.63 -20.80
CA ASN A 204 -6.89 -43.93 -20.90
C ASN A 204 -8.41 -43.77 -21.05
N LEU A 205 -8.98 -42.74 -20.40
CA LEU A 205 -10.37 -42.36 -20.60
C LEU A 205 -10.54 -41.62 -21.93
N ALA A 206 -9.72 -40.59 -22.18
CA ALA A 206 -9.89 -39.74 -23.35
C ALA A 206 -9.69 -40.47 -24.69
N ARG A 207 -8.79 -41.45 -24.76
CA ARG A 207 -8.41 -42.21 -25.97
C ARG A 207 -8.18 -41.28 -27.17
N PRO A 208 -7.12 -40.44 -27.12
CA PRO A 208 -6.85 -39.45 -28.16
C PRO A 208 -6.49 -40.12 -29.49
N HIS A 209 -6.75 -39.41 -30.58
CA HIS A 209 -6.29 -39.75 -31.93
C HIS A 209 -4.98 -39.03 -32.25
N ILE A 210 -4.82 -37.82 -31.71
CA ILE A 210 -3.59 -37.03 -31.83
C ILE A 210 -3.24 -36.49 -30.44
N GLY A 211 -2.00 -36.71 -30.00
CA GLY A 211 -1.42 -36.12 -28.80
C GLY A 211 -0.41 -35.03 -29.18
N ILE A 212 -0.53 -33.82 -28.63
CA ILE A 212 0.37 -32.70 -28.92
C ILE A 212 1.19 -32.37 -27.68
N ILE A 213 2.50 -32.26 -27.84
CA ILE A 213 3.41 -31.72 -26.83
C ILE A 213 4.00 -30.41 -27.37
N THR A 214 3.59 -29.29 -26.76
CA THR A 214 3.91 -27.94 -27.23
C THR A 214 5.31 -27.48 -26.86
N GLU A 215 5.65 -27.52 -25.56
CA GLU A 215 6.96 -27.08 -25.06
C GLU A 215 7.34 -27.81 -23.77
N MET A 216 8.65 -27.95 -23.53
CA MET A 216 9.23 -28.51 -22.31
C MET A 216 9.87 -27.42 -21.45
N GLY A 217 9.75 -27.55 -20.13
CA GLY A 217 10.39 -26.63 -19.19
C GLY A 217 10.54 -27.27 -17.82
N GLU A 218 11.33 -26.65 -16.94
CA GLU A 218 11.47 -27.11 -15.55
C GLU A 218 10.09 -27.15 -14.88
N GLY A 219 9.67 -28.34 -14.47
CA GLY A 219 8.43 -28.54 -13.72
C GLY A 219 8.63 -28.23 -12.24
N HIS A 220 7.53 -27.93 -11.52
CA HIS A 220 7.54 -27.44 -10.14
C HIS A 220 8.25 -28.34 -9.09
N ARG A 221 8.66 -29.58 -9.41
CA ARG A 221 9.24 -30.55 -8.44
C ARG A 221 10.28 -31.55 -8.98
N LYS A 222 10.49 -31.62 -10.30
CA LYS A 222 11.19 -32.75 -10.95
C LYS A 222 12.10 -32.27 -12.06
N SER A 223 13.11 -33.07 -12.41
CA SER A 223 14.02 -32.74 -13.51
C SER A 223 13.28 -32.63 -14.84
N ALA A 224 13.82 -31.86 -15.78
CA ALA A 224 13.21 -31.67 -17.09
C ALA A 224 13.07 -32.99 -17.88
N SER A 225 13.98 -33.94 -17.69
CA SER A 225 13.90 -35.29 -18.28
C SER A 225 12.76 -36.13 -17.71
N GLU A 226 12.50 -36.07 -16.39
CA GLU A 226 11.33 -36.73 -15.80
C GLU A 226 10.02 -36.09 -16.30
N ASN A 227 9.98 -34.76 -16.41
CA ASN A 227 8.82 -34.04 -16.92
C ASN A 227 8.48 -34.46 -18.37
N ALA A 228 9.49 -34.67 -19.21
CA ALA A 228 9.33 -35.15 -20.58
C ALA A 228 8.67 -36.55 -20.63
N LYS A 229 9.15 -37.51 -19.83
CA LYS A 229 8.54 -38.86 -19.71
C LYS A 229 7.11 -38.81 -19.21
N PHE A 230 6.78 -37.92 -18.29
CA PHE A 230 5.41 -37.79 -17.83
C PHE A 230 4.48 -37.17 -18.87
N LYS A 231 4.97 -36.18 -19.63
CA LYS A 231 4.19 -35.55 -20.70
C LYS A 231 3.94 -36.50 -21.87
N SER A 232 4.83 -37.47 -22.14
CA SER A 232 4.60 -38.49 -23.17
C SER A 232 3.39 -39.39 -22.86
N ARG A 233 2.99 -39.51 -21.58
CA ARG A 233 1.74 -40.18 -21.16
C ARG A 233 0.46 -39.52 -21.69
N ILE A 234 0.57 -38.39 -22.41
CA ILE A 234 -0.52 -37.86 -23.24
C ILE A 234 -0.97 -38.87 -24.31
N CYS A 235 -0.09 -39.81 -24.70
CA CYS A 235 -0.38 -40.89 -25.64
C CYS A 235 -0.78 -42.20 -24.95
N GLU A 236 -0.81 -42.25 -23.62
CA GLU A 236 -1.23 -43.44 -22.88
C GLU A 236 -2.72 -43.71 -23.15
N GLY A 237 -3.04 -44.87 -23.74
CA GLY A 237 -4.40 -45.22 -24.17
C GLY A 237 -4.83 -44.59 -25.50
N MET A 238 -3.88 -44.05 -26.28
CA MET A 238 -4.12 -43.58 -27.66
C MET A 238 -4.71 -44.68 -28.54
N VAL A 239 -5.55 -44.28 -29.50
CA VAL A 239 -6.13 -45.24 -30.46
C VAL A 239 -5.03 -45.86 -31.35
N PRO A 240 -5.20 -47.12 -31.82
CA PRO A 240 -4.25 -47.72 -32.75
C PRO A 240 -4.04 -46.85 -34.00
N GLY A 241 -2.77 -46.65 -34.38
CA GLY A 241 -2.38 -45.78 -35.51
C GLY A 241 -2.50 -44.28 -35.24
N GLY A 242 -2.61 -43.86 -33.98
CA GLY A 242 -2.61 -42.44 -33.60
C GLY A 242 -1.25 -41.76 -33.76
N TYR A 243 -1.27 -40.41 -33.73
CA TYR A 243 -0.09 -39.58 -33.94
C TYR A 243 0.30 -38.78 -32.69
N ALA A 244 1.60 -38.57 -32.50
CA ALA A 244 2.15 -37.63 -31.52
C ALA A 244 2.83 -36.46 -32.23
N VAL A 245 2.33 -35.24 -32.03
CA VAL A 245 2.87 -34.00 -32.63
C VAL A 245 3.79 -33.31 -31.62
N LEU A 246 5.08 -33.22 -31.95
CA LEU A 246 6.15 -32.80 -31.05
C LEU A 246 6.92 -31.59 -31.58
N ASN A 247 7.15 -30.58 -30.74
CA ASN A 247 8.00 -29.44 -31.11
C ASN A 247 9.46 -29.91 -31.19
N ARG A 248 10.07 -29.87 -32.38
CA ARG A 248 11.46 -30.28 -32.64
C ARG A 248 12.47 -29.41 -31.90
N ASP A 249 12.12 -28.16 -31.62
CA ASP A 249 13.02 -27.18 -30.99
C ASP A 249 12.99 -27.25 -29.45
N MET A 250 12.14 -28.11 -28.86
CA MET A 250 12.02 -28.22 -27.41
C MET A 250 13.21 -28.99 -26.81
N GLU A 251 13.58 -28.62 -25.57
CA GLU A 251 14.54 -29.41 -24.80
C GLU A 251 14.01 -30.83 -24.53
N HIS A 252 14.90 -31.82 -24.55
CA HIS A 252 14.58 -33.24 -24.35
C HIS A 252 13.59 -33.82 -25.38
N TYR A 253 13.57 -33.28 -26.60
CA TYR A 253 12.79 -33.84 -27.70
C TYR A 253 12.94 -35.36 -27.84
N ASP A 254 14.17 -35.89 -27.82
CA ASP A 254 14.41 -37.31 -28.05
C ASP A 254 13.79 -38.20 -26.96
N ILE A 255 13.81 -37.75 -25.70
CA ILE A 255 13.17 -38.45 -24.58
C ILE A 255 11.65 -38.46 -24.77
N ALA A 256 11.07 -37.33 -25.17
CA ALA A 256 9.64 -37.22 -25.41
C ALA A 256 9.21 -38.09 -26.60
N ARG A 257 10.00 -38.10 -27.68
CA ARG A 257 9.80 -38.92 -28.87
C ARG A 257 9.80 -40.40 -28.53
N GLN A 258 10.85 -40.88 -27.87
CA GLN A 258 10.92 -42.27 -27.42
C GLN A 258 9.71 -42.61 -26.54
N GLY A 259 9.38 -41.74 -25.58
CA GLY A 259 8.28 -41.97 -24.65
C GLY A 259 6.90 -42.02 -25.29
N VAL A 260 6.65 -41.35 -26.42
CA VAL A 260 5.35 -41.43 -27.13
C VAL A 260 5.30 -42.65 -28.06
N GLU A 261 6.43 -43.01 -28.66
CA GLU A 261 6.56 -44.21 -29.50
C GLU A 261 6.38 -45.50 -28.66
N GLU A 262 6.83 -45.51 -27.41
CA GLU A 262 6.57 -46.60 -26.44
C GLU A 262 5.08 -46.83 -26.16
N PHE A 263 4.23 -45.80 -26.33
CA PHE A 263 2.77 -45.92 -26.24
C PHE A 263 2.10 -46.22 -27.60
N GLY A 264 2.88 -46.53 -28.64
CA GLY A 264 2.40 -46.90 -29.97
C GLY A 264 2.00 -45.74 -30.87
N ALA A 265 2.38 -44.51 -30.52
CA ALA A 265 2.10 -43.33 -31.35
C ALA A 265 3.15 -43.16 -32.47
N THR A 266 2.70 -42.72 -33.64
CA THR A 266 3.63 -42.27 -34.70
C THR A 266 4.04 -40.82 -34.44
N ALA A 267 5.33 -40.59 -34.16
CA ALA A 267 5.85 -39.25 -33.86
C ALA A 267 6.02 -38.40 -35.13
N VAL A 268 5.47 -37.19 -35.11
CA VAL A 268 5.58 -36.16 -36.14
C VAL A 268 6.14 -34.89 -35.50
N SER A 269 7.16 -34.31 -36.09
CA SER A 269 7.86 -33.14 -35.57
C SER A 269 7.50 -31.86 -36.30
N TYR A 270 7.39 -30.76 -35.54
CA TYR A 270 7.22 -29.41 -36.10
C TYR A 270 8.21 -28.42 -35.47
N GLY A 271 8.61 -27.34 -36.16
CA GLY A 271 9.45 -26.32 -35.53
C GLY A 271 10.11 -25.33 -36.51
N PHE A 272 11.19 -24.70 -36.06
CA PHE A 272 12.07 -23.85 -36.86
C PHE A 272 13.27 -24.63 -37.42
N SER A 273 13.58 -25.80 -36.85
CA SER A 273 14.59 -26.69 -37.41
C SER A 273 14.17 -27.24 -38.78
N ASN A 274 15.07 -27.13 -39.77
CA ASN A 274 14.91 -27.77 -41.09
C ASN A 274 14.87 -29.30 -41.02
N ASN A 275 15.21 -29.90 -39.88
CA ASN A 275 15.12 -31.34 -39.63
C ASN A 275 13.74 -31.76 -39.09
N ALA A 276 12.80 -30.84 -38.94
CA ALA A 276 11.43 -31.17 -38.56
C ALA A 276 10.61 -31.61 -39.80
N ASP A 277 9.63 -32.49 -39.60
CA ASP A 277 8.72 -32.93 -40.68
C ASP A 277 7.88 -31.75 -41.22
N VAL A 278 7.60 -30.79 -40.34
CA VAL A 278 6.91 -29.53 -40.62
C VAL A 278 7.75 -28.37 -40.10
N TYR A 279 8.15 -27.42 -40.95
CA TYR A 279 9.09 -26.36 -40.52
C TYR A 279 8.79 -24.97 -41.08
N VAL A 280 9.20 -23.95 -40.32
CA VAL A 280 9.13 -22.54 -40.72
C VAL A 280 10.27 -22.24 -41.71
N LYS A 281 9.94 -21.65 -42.86
CA LYS A 281 10.93 -21.15 -43.83
C LYS A 281 11.31 -19.70 -43.55
N ASP A 282 10.32 -18.85 -43.30
CA ASP A 282 10.52 -17.43 -42.99
C ASP A 282 9.36 -16.91 -42.14
N TRP A 283 9.63 -15.88 -41.32
CA TRP A 283 8.59 -15.18 -40.56
C TRP A 283 9.06 -13.78 -40.13
N HIS A 284 8.12 -12.84 -40.01
CA HIS A 284 8.40 -11.52 -39.46
C HIS A 284 7.18 -10.96 -38.72
N THR A 285 7.44 -10.26 -37.61
CA THR A 285 6.40 -9.60 -36.80
C THR A 285 6.03 -8.26 -37.42
N THR A 286 4.73 -7.97 -37.51
CA THR A 286 4.18 -6.66 -37.90
C THR A 286 3.53 -5.99 -36.68
N ARG A 287 2.99 -4.77 -36.85
CA ARG A 287 2.23 -4.10 -35.78
C ARG A 287 0.94 -4.84 -35.41
N GLU A 288 0.37 -5.57 -36.37
CA GLU A 288 -0.96 -6.19 -36.27
C GLU A 288 -0.89 -7.71 -35.98
N GLY A 289 0.27 -8.33 -36.17
CA GLY A 289 0.45 -9.77 -36.01
C GLY A 289 1.82 -10.28 -36.47
N THR A 290 1.83 -11.43 -37.13
CA THR A 290 3.03 -12.09 -37.67
C THR A 290 2.72 -12.68 -39.04
N TRP A 291 3.59 -12.45 -40.02
CA TRP A 291 3.56 -13.16 -41.30
C TRP A 291 4.44 -14.41 -41.22
N VAL A 292 3.95 -15.55 -41.71
CA VAL A 292 4.63 -16.84 -41.62
C VAL A 292 4.60 -17.56 -42.98
N THR A 293 5.76 -18.06 -43.39
CA THR A 293 5.94 -18.99 -44.51
C THR A 293 6.46 -20.32 -43.96
N ALA A 294 5.75 -21.42 -44.22
CA ALA A 294 6.09 -22.73 -43.67
C ALA A 294 5.93 -23.85 -44.72
N SER A 295 6.66 -24.94 -44.53
CA SER A 295 6.51 -26.20 -45.27
C SER A 295 5.76 -27.21 -44.41
N ILE A 296 4.54 -27.58 -44.81
CA ILE A 296 3.74 -28.64 -44.17
C ILE A 296 3.82 -29.89 -45.05
N PHE A 297 4.63 -30.88 -44.66
CA PHE A 297 4.85 -32.12 -45.43
C PHE A 297 5.18 -31.87 -46.92
N GLY A 298 6.08 -30.91 -47.17
CA GLY A 298 6.52 -30.53 -48.53
C GLY A 298 5.60 -29.54 -49.25
N THR A 299 4.42 -29.22 -48.72
CA THR A 299 3.54 -28.17 -49.26
C THR A 299 3.90 -26.83 -48.62
N GLU A 300 4.29 -25.85 -49.44
CA GLU A 300 4.57 -24.50 -48.96
C GLU A 300 3.26 -23.71 -48.78
N ILE A 301 3.12 -23.08 -47.61
CA ILE A 301 1.99 -22.22 -47.28
C ILE A 301 2.51 -20.90 -46.71
N SER A 302 1.76 -19.82 -46.96
CA SER A 302 1.99 -18.50 -46.37
C SER A 302 0.71 -17.99 -45.73
N TYR A 303 0.79 -17.47 -44.52
CA TYR A 303 -0.39 -16.99 -43.79
C TYR A 303 -0.03 -15.91 -42.76
N GLU A 304 -1.07 -15.20 -42.34
CA GLU A 304 -1.01 -14.14 -41.36
C GLU A 304 -1.63 -14.60 -40.05
N LEU A 305 -0.92 -14.37 -38.94
CA LEU A 305 -1.36 -14.68 -37.59
C LEU A 305 -1.58 -13.38 -36.81
N PRO A 306 -2.76 -13.11 -36.23
CA PRO A 306 -3.04 -11.85 -35.51
C PRO A 306 -2.43 -11.80 -34.10
N LEU A 307 -1.36 -12.57 -33.87
CA LEU A 307 -0.64 -12.71 -32.61
C LEU A 307 0.86 -12.60 -32.88
N PRO A 308 1.60 -11.79 -32.12
CA PRO A 308 3.03 -11.60 -32.32
C PRO A 308 3.87 -12.72 -31.69
N GLY A 309 5.03 -12.97 -32.28
CA GLY A 309 6.13 -13.67 -31.65
C GLY A 309 6.31 -15.14 -32.00
N LYS A 310 7.56 -15.59 -31.84
CA LYS A 310 8.06 -16.92 -32.20
C LYS A 310 7.21 -18.07 -31.63
N ALA A 311 6.79 -17.98 -30.37
CA ALA A 311 5.98 -19.01 -29.73
C ALA A 311 4.58 -19.15 -30.37
N MET A 312 3.99 -18.04 -30.85
CA MET A 312 2.70 -18.06 -31.55
C MET A 312 2.83 -18.72 -32.92
N VAL A 313 3.93 -18.47 -33.62
CA VAL A 313 4.28 -19.16 -34.87
C VAL A 313 4.39 -20.68 -34.65
N ALA A 314 5.16 -21.12 -33.64
CA ALA A 314 5.29 -22.55 -33.32
C ALA A 314 3.93 -23.21 -33.01
N ASN A 315 3.09 -22.58 -32.18
CA ASN A 315 1.75 -23.10 -31.87
C ASN A 315 0.87 -23.19 -33.12
N SER A 316 1.00 -22.26 -34.08
CA SER A 316 0.26 -22.30 -35.34
C SER A 316 0.69 -23.48 -36.22
N LEU A 317 1.98 -23.82 -36.25
CA LEU A 317 2.49 -25.03 -36.93
C LEU A 317 1.96 -26.30 -36.28
N ALA A 318 1.91 -26.38 -34.95
CA ALA A 318 1.32 -27.52 -34.24
C ALA A 318 -0.15 -27.73 -34.64
N ALA A 319 -0.91 -26.63 -34.74
CA ALA A 319 -2.31 -26.66 -35.14
C ALA A 319 -2.47 -27.11 -36.62
N LEU A 320 -1.70 -26.56 -37.55
CA LEU A 320 -1.76 -26.92 -38.97
C LEU A 320 -1.28 -28.35 -39.24
N THR A 321 -0.26 -28.82 -38.50
CA THR A 321 0.17 -30.22 -38.54
C THR A 321 -0.97 -31.15 -38.14
N THR A 322 -1.73 -30.78 -37.12
CA THR A 322 -2.90 -31.55 -36.65
C THR A 322 -4.02 -31.54 -37.69
N ILE A 323 -4.30 -30.40 -38.36
CA ILE A 323 -5.27 -30.33 -39.46
C ILE A 323 -4.90 -31.32 -40.57
N HIS A 324 -3.62 -31.33 -40.98
CA HIS A 324 -3.13 -32.28 -41.98
C HIS A 324 -3.32 -33.75 -41.54
N LEU A 325 -2.91 -34.09 -40.31
CA LEU A 325 -3.00 -35.47 -39.79
C LEU A 325 -4.44 -35.96 -39.58
N LEU A 326 -5.41 -35.05 -39.45
CA LEU A 326 -6.84 -35.39 -39.46
C LEU A 326 -7.39 -35.64 -40.87
N GLY A 327 -6.56 -35.51 -41.91
CA GLY A 327 -6.95 -35.65 -43.32
C GLY A 327 -7.69 -34.42 -43.87
N LEU A 328 -7.55 -33.26 -43.22
CA LEU A 328 -8.24 -32.03 -43.61
C LEU A 328 -7.36 -31.13 -44.47
N ASN A 329 -7.99 -30.29 -45.29
CA ASN A 329 -7.28 -29.38 -46.18
C ASN A 329 -6.65 -28.20 -45.39
N VAL A 330 -5.32 -28.17 -45.36
CA VAL A 330 -4.55 -27.11 -44.67
C VAL A 330 -4.74 -25.75 -45.34
N THR A 331 -4.69 -25.70 -46.68
CA THR A 331 -4.79 -24.46 -47.48
C THR A 331 -6.13 -23.75 -47.31
N SER A 332 -7.24 -24.47 -47.13
CA SER A 332 -8.53 -23.84 -46.84
C SER A 332 -8.64 -23.35 -45.39
N SER A 333 -7.84 -23.89 -44.47
CA SER A 333 -7.89 -23.58 -43.04
C SER A 333 -7.11 -22.32 -42.65
N ILE A 334 -6.03 -21.99 -43.38
CA ILE A 334 -5.13 -20.87 -43.01
C ILE A 334 -5.83 -19.50 -42.98
N ALA A 335 -6.86 -19.30 -43.82
CA ALA A 335 -7.60 -18.04 -43.87
C ALA A 335 -8.34 -17.75 -42.54
N ALA A 336 -8.66 -18.80 -41.78
CA ALA A 336 -9.32 -18.68 -40.49
C ALA A 336 -8.47 -17.96 -39.44
N PHE A 337 -7.12 -18.03 -39.54
CA PHE A 337 -6.25 -17.37 -38.56
C PHE A 337 -6.50 -15.87 -38.47
N ARG A 338 -6.90 -15.21 -39.57
CA ARG A 338 -7.22 -13.77 -39.57
C ARG A 338 -8.38 -13.41 -38.63
N THR A 339 -9.30 -14.34 -38.39
CA THR A 339 -10.45 -14.15 -37.49
C THR A 339 -10.25 -14.85 -36.14
N LEU A 340 -9.02 -15.26 -35.82
CA LEU A 340 -8.71 -15.93 -34.57
C LEU A 340 -9.08 -15.02 -33.38
N PRO A 341 -9.90 -15.50 -32.43
CA PRO A 341 -10.33 -14.67 -31.31
C PRO A 341 -9.12 -14.33 -30.42
N LYS A 342 -8.89 -13.03 -30.20
CA LYS A 342 -7.89 -12.55 -29.25
C LYS A 342 -8.37 -12.88 -27.84
N ARG A 343 -7.53 -13.57 -27.06
CA ARG A 343 -7.82 -13.85 -25.65
C ARG A 343 -7.34 -12.68 -24.81
N ARG A 344 -8.25 -12.11 -24.03
CA ARG A 344 -7.94 -11.03 -23.09
C ARG A 344 -6.74 -11.41 -22.21
N SER A 345 -5.77 -10.51 -22.11
CA SER A 345 -4.58 -10.65 -21.25
C SER A 345 -3.63 -11.79 -21.58
N VAL A 346 -3.61 -12.24 -22.84
CA VAL A 346 -2.61 -13.16 -23.36
C VAL A 346 -2.00 -12.52 -24.59
N ILE A 347 -0.85 -11.85 -24.42
CA ILE A 347 -0.13 -11.11 -25.48
C ILE A 347 -1.11 -10.17 -26.24
N GLU A 348 -1.96 -9.48 -25.50
CA GLU A 348 -2.97 -8.57 -26.04
C GLU A 348 -2.38 -7.16 -26.18
N LEU A 349 -2.30 -6.64 -27.41
CA LEU A 349 -1.93 -5.25 -27.63
C LEU A 349 -3.16 -4.34 -27.44
N VAL A 350 -3.18 -3.56 -26.36
CA VAL A 350 -4.24 -2.62 -25.99
C VAL A 350 -3.75 -1.20 -26.26
N THR A 351 -4.56 -0.42 -26.98
CA THR A 351 -4.30 1.02 -27.16
C THR A 351 -4.93 1.80 -26.00
N MET A 352 -4.15 2.65 -25.35
CA MET A 352 -4.56 3.52 -24.25
C MET A 352 -4.52 4.97 -24.70
N GLU A 353 -5.57 5.72 -24.40
CA GLU A 353 -5.63 7.16 -24.66
C GLU A 353 -4.85 7.92 -23.56
N VAL A 354 -3.86 8.71 -23.96
CA VAL A 354 -2.99 9.45 -23.04
C VAL A 354 -2.84 10.89 -23.55
N GLY A 355 -3.41 11.85 -22.82
CA GLY A 355 -3.46 13.25 -23.24
C GLY A 355 -4.15 13.41 -24.60
N ASN A 356 -3.42 13.95 -25.58
CA ASN A 356 -3.87 14.13 -26.97
C ASN A 356 -3.37 13.04 -27.92
N GLY A 357 -2.83 11.93 -27.40
CA GLY A 357 -2.27 10.84 -28.18
C GLY A 357 -2.59 9.47 -27.61
N GLN A 358 -1.84 8.47 -28.07
CA GLN A 358 -2.03 7.06 -27.69
C GLN A 358 -0.72 6.47 -27.15
N SER A 359 -0.85 5.52 -26.25
CA SER A 359 0.21 4.64 -25.75
C SER A 359 -0.26 3.18 -25.86
N TYR A 360 0.65 2.23 -25.81
CA TYR A 360 0.37 0.84 -26.16
C TYR A 360 0.76 -0.10 -25.01
N LEU A 361 -0.19 -0.89 -24.54
CA LEU A 361 -0.01 -1.87 -23.48
C LEU A 361 -0.02 -3.27 -24.08
N LEU A 362 1.09 -4.00 -23.98
CA LEU A 362 1.17 -5.42 -24.22
C LEU A 362 0.75 -6.17 -22.93
N ASP A 363 -0.52 -6.52 -22.84
CA ASP A 363 -1.12 -7.20 -21.70
C ASP A 363 -0.97 -8.73 -21.84
N ASP A 364 -0.10 -9.30 -20.99
CA ASP A 364 0.07 -10.74 -20.79
C ASP A 364 -0.13 -11.13 -19.31
N SER A 365 -1.04 -10.42 -18.64
CA SER A 365 -1.30 -10.54 -17.20
C SER A 365 -2.11 -11.77 -16.79
N TRP A 366 -2.39 -12.74 -17.68
CA TRP A 366 -3.21 -13.92 -17.33
C TRP A 366 -2.53 -14.84 -16.30
N ASN A 367 -1.24 -15.11 -16.48
CA ASN A 367 -0.43 -15.95 -15.59
C ASN A 367 1.06 -15.63 -15.78
N ALA A 368 1.91 -15.96 -14.81
CA ALA A 368 3.35 -15.87 -14.93
C ALA A 368 4.04 -17.19 -14.57
N GLN A 369 4.91 -17.64 -15.46
CA GLN A 369 5.91 -18.70 -15.25
C GLN A 369 7.21 -18.20 -15.88
N TYR A 370 8.34 -18.78 -15.49
CA TYR A 370 9.65 -18.34 -15.99
C TYR A 370 9.72 -18.29 -17.52
N LEU A 371 9.38 -19.39 -18.21
CA LEU A 371 9.39 -19.45 -19.68
C LEU A 371 8.37 -18.49 -20.33
N SER A 372 7.23 -18.20 -19.68
CA SER A 372 6.27 -17.25 -20.24
C SER A 372 6.71 -15.80 -20.08
N LEU A 373 7.46 -15.47 -19.02
CA LEU A 373 8.15 -14.19 -18.89
C LEU A 373 9.24 -14.02 -19.96
N MET A 374 10.06 -15.05 -20.20
CA MET A 374 11.06 -15.02 -21.28
C MET A 374 10.42 -14.75 -22.63
N SER A 375 9.37 -15.51 -22.97
CA SER A 375 8.62 -15.29 -24.21
C SER A 375 8.00 -13.89 -24.28
N ALA A 376 7.51 -13.33 -23.18
CA ALA A 376 6.95 -11.98 -23.16
C ALA A 376 8.03 -10.92 -23.38
N PHE A 377 9.24 -11.10 -22.83
CA PHE A 377 10.38 -10.22 -23.06
C PHE A 377 10.85 -10.27 -24.51
N ASP A 378 10.88 -11.45 -25.13
CA ASP A 378 11.23 -11.60 -26.54
C ASP A 378 10.20 -10.93 -27.46
N VAL A 379 8.91 -11.11 -27.19
CA VAL A 379 7.83 -10.42 -27.93
C VAL A 379 7.95 -8.91 -27.77
N PHE A 380 8.15 -8.44 -26.53
CA PHE A 380 8.30 -7.03 -26.24
C PHE A 380 9.50 -6.44 -26.99
N LYS A 381 10.65 -7.11 -26.97
CA LYS A 381 11.86 -6.70 -27.69
C LYS A 381 11.65 -6.59 -29.20
N GLN A 382 10.93 -7.54 -29.79
CA GLN A 382 10.65 -7.53 -31.23
C GLN A 382 9.75 -6.35 -31.60
N GLN A 383 8.71 -6.11 -30.79
CA GLN A 383 7.73 -5.06 -31.06
C GLN A 383 8.20 -3.66 -30.65
N SER A 384 9.11 -3.53 -29.68
CA SER A 384 9.53 -2.23 -29.12
C SER A 384 10.15 -1.31 -30.17
N SER A 385 10.74 -1.87 -31.22
CA SER A 385 11.28 -1.13 -32.38
C SER A 385 10.23 -0.32 -33.15
N ALA A 386 8.95 -0.67 -33.06
CA ALA A 386 7.85 0.05 -33.69
C ALA A 386 7.39 1.30 -32.90
N PHE A 387 7.97 1.55 -31.71
CA PHE A 387 7.55 2.62 -30.80
C PHE A 387 8.72 3.54 -30.44
N THR A 388 8.47 4.85 -30.51
CA THR A 388 9.47 5.89 -30.23
C THR A 388 9.47 6.33 -28.77
N GLY A 389 8.37 6.14 -28.04
CA GLY A 389 8.26 6.46 -26.62
C GLY A 389 9.03 5.51 -25.69
N LYS A 390 8.81 5.65 -24.39
CA LYS A 390 9.47 4.86 -23.34
C LYS A 390 9.00 3.40 -23.36
N LYS A 391 9.90 2.51 -23.00
CA LYS A 391 9.70 1.07 -22.91
C LYS A 391 9.58 0.70 -21.44
N LEU A 392 8.36 0.49 -20.97
CA LEU A 392 8.08 0.24 -19.55
C LEU A 392 7.70 -1.23 -19.32
N ALA A 393 8.03 -1.77 -18.16
CA ALA A 393 7.53 -3.08 -17.73
C ALA A 393 6.89 -3.01 -16.34
N ILE A 394 5.66 -3.51 -16.25
CA ILE A 394 4.94 -3.73 -15.00
C ILE A 394 4.93 -5.24 -14.74
N LEU A 395 5.70 -5.68 -13.76
CA LEU A 395 5.96 -7.10 -13.51
C LEU A 395 5.43 -7.56 -12.17
N GLY A 396 4.69 -8.67 -12.19
CA GLY A 396 4.15 -9.33 -11.00
C GLY A 396 4.84 -10.66 -10.71
N ARG A 397 4.72 -11.11 -9.45
CA ARG A 397 5.32 -12.36 -8.94
C ARG A 397 5.00 -13.60 -9.79
N ILE A 398 5.93 -14.55 -9.80
CA ILE A 398 5.70 -15.95 -10.17
C ILE A 398 5.29 -16.71 -8.90
N VAL A 399 4.13 -17.35 -8.92
CA VAL A 399 3.61 -18.12 -7.77
C VAL A 399 4.12 -19.57 -7.76
N ASP A 400 3.94 -20.28 -6.63
CA ASP A 400 4.23 -21.70 -6.45
C ASP A 400 5.70 -22.14 -6.61
N LEU A 401 6.66 -21.21 -6.47
CA LEU A 401 8.09 -21.53 -6.56
C LEU A 401 8.72 -22.06 -5.26
N GLY A 402 8.07 -21.84 -4.10
CA GLY A 402 8.62 -22.22 -2.80
C GLY A 402 10.03 -21.69 -2.61
N ASP A 403 10.96 -22.55 -2.20
CA ASP A 403 12.37 -22.19 -1.92
C ASP A 403 13.13 -21.70 -3.17
N LYS A 404 12.64 -21.99 -4.38
CA LYS A 404 13.25 -21.52 -5.65
C LYS A 404 12.84 -20.10 -6.02
N ALA A 405 11.97 -19.45 -5.26
CA ALA A 405 11.43 -18.13 -5.59
C ALA A 405 12.54 -17.09 -5.85
N GLN A 406 13.55 -17.03 -4.97
CA GLN A 406 14.66 -16.08 -5.10
C GLN A 406 15.45 -16.29 -6.39
N GLU A 407 15.98 -17.50 -6.59
CA GLU A 407 16.81 -17.86 -7.75
C GLU A 407 16.08 -17.57 -9.07
N MET A 408 14.82 -17.96 -9.17
CA MET A 408 14.05 -17.82 -10.42
C MET A 408 13.72 -16.38 -10.76
N HIS A 409 13.46 -15.51 -9.76
CA HIS A 409 13.22 -14.10 -10.01
C HIS A 409 14.52 -13.35 -10.34
N GLN A 410 15.66 -13.71 -9.74
CA GLN A 410 16.98 -13.16 -10.10
C GLN A 410 17.34 -13.48 -11.56
N LYS A 411 17.07 -14.71 -12.03
CA LYS A 411 17.31 -15.14 -13.41
C LYS A 411 16.53 -14.33 -14.47
N LEU A 412 15.55 -13.52 -14.09
CA LEU A 412 14.80 -12.66 -15.03
C LEU A 412 15.59 -11.41 -15.45
N ALA A 413 16.57 -10.96 -14.66
CA ALA A 413 17.21 -9.65 -14.83
C ALA A 413 17.92 -9.48 -16.18
N LYS A 414 18.78 -10.44 -16.54
CA LYS A 414 19.55 -10.37 -17.79
C LYS A 414 18.66 -10.38 -19.04
N PRO A 415 17.69 -11.29 -19.19
CA PRO A 415 16.72 -11.25 -20.29
C PRO A 415 15.90 -9.95 -20.34
N LEU A 416 15.50 -9.42 -19.19
CA LEU A 416 14.74 -8.17 -19.10
C LEU A 416 15.55 -6.98 -19.63
N MET A 417 16.81 -6.86 -19.23
CA MET A 417 17.72 -5.82 -19.75
C MET A 417 17.94 -5.97 -21.26
N GLN A 418 18.10 -7.20 -21.74
CA GLN A 418 18.27 -7.48 -23.18
C GLN A 418 17.02 -7.17 -24.02
N ALA A 419 15.85 -7.01 -23.40
CA ALA A 419 14.62 -6.60 -24.06
C ALA A 419 14.52 -5.09 -24.32
N GLY A 420 15.47 -4.29 -23.81
CA GLY A 420 15.50 -2.84 -24.02
C GLY A 420 14.42 -2.10 -23.23
N ILE A 421 14.13 -2.56 -22.01
CA ILE A 421 13.21 -1.89 -21.08
C ILE A 421 13.95 -0.76 -20.38
N ASP A 422 13.33 0.43 -20.36
CA ASP A 422 13.87 1.63 -19.71
C ASP A 422 13.57 1.61 -18.21
N LEU A 423 12.33 1.27 -17.82
CA LEU A 423 11.89 1.28 -16.42
C LEU A 423 11.04 0.08 -16.05
N VAL A 424 11.26 -0.44 -14.84
CA VAL A 424 10.58 -1.60 -14.27
C VAL A 424 9.81 -1.20 -13.01
N PHE A 425 8.50 -1.43 -13.03
CA PHE A 425 7.59 -1.29 -11.90
C PHE A 425 7.22 -2.69 -11.41
N ALA A 426 7.64 -3.02 -10.19
CA ALA A 426 7.50 -4.36 -9.64
C ALA A 426 6.36 -4.43 -8.63
N HIS A 427 5.58 -5.51 -8.70
CA HIS A 427 4.45 -5.78 -7.83
C HIS A 427 4.57 -7.15 -7.15
N GLY A 428 4.56 -7.16 -5.81
CA GLY A 428 4.58 -8.38 -5.00
C GLY A 428 5.95 -8.74 -4.42
N GLU A 429 5.96 -9.37 -3.25
CA GLU A 429 7.14 -9.59 -2.38
C GLU A 429 8.35 -10.24 -3.09
N GLU A 430 8.16 -11.26 -3.93
CA GLU A 430 9.26 -11.94 -4.62
C GLU A 430 9.93 -11.09 -5.69
N MET A 431 9.26 -10.05 -6.22
CA MET A 431 9.85 -9.20 -7.25
C MET A 431 11.03 -8.37 -6.74
N LYS A 432 11.20 -8.26 -5.42
CA LYS A 432 12.38 -7.69 -4.77
C LYS A 432 13.67 -8.36 -5.21
N TYR A 433 13.64 -9.68 -5.44
CA TYR A 433 14.81 -10.43 -5.87
C TYR A 433 15.25 -10.03 -7.29
N LEU A 434 14.28 -9.74 -8.19
CA LEU A 434 14.59 -9.18 -9.50
C LEU A 434 15.16 -7.77 -9.39
N LEU A 435 14.51 -6.88 -8.62
CA LEU A 435 14.92 -5.47 -8.52
C LEU A 435 16.36 -5.30 -8.02
N LYS A 436 16.87 -6.21 -7.16
CA LYS A 436 18.26 -6.17 -6.67
C LYS A 436 19.30 -6.41 -7.75
N GLU A 437 18.94 -7.16 -8.79
CA GLU A 437 19.85 -7.50 -9.89
C GLU A 437 19.82 -6.46 -11.02
N LEU A 438 18.90 -5.48 -10.95
CA LEU A 438 18.77 -4.43 -11.96
C LEU A 438 19.63 -3.21 -11.61
N PRO A 439 20.15 -2.49 -12.63
CA PRO A 439 20.71 -1.16 -12.42
C PRO A 439 19.69 -0.25 -11.73
N PRO A 440 20.09 0.57 -10.74
CA PRO A 440 19.16 1.47 -10.05
C PRO A 440 18.39 2.38 -11.00
N THR A 441 18.99 2.78 -12.12
CA THR A 441 18.40 3.65 -13.15
C THR A 441 17.24 3.00 -13.91
N MET A 442 17.10 1.67 -13.85
CA MET A 442 15.97 0.94 -14.42
C MET A 442 14.81 0.73 -13.43
N VAL A 443 14.98 1.04 -12.15
CA VAL A 443 13.98 0.72 -11.11
C VAL A 443 12.96 1.85 -10.98
N GLY A 444 11.80 1.71 -11.63
CA GLY A 444 10.70 2.67 -11.56
C GLY A 444 9.91 2.64 -10.25
N GLY A 445 9.95 1.51 -9.53
CA GLY A 445 9.41 1.41 -8.16
C GLY A 445 9.00 0.00 -7.75
N TYR A 446 8.86 -0.19 -6.43
CA TYR A 446 8.36 -1.41 -5.82
C TYR A 446 7.03 -1.15 -5.10
N PHE A 447 6.02 -1.97 -5.39
CA PHE A 447 4.66 -1.80 -4.86
C PHE A 447 4.14 -3.09 -4.26
N ARG A 448 3.44 -2.96 -3.13
CA ARG A 448 2.73 -4.07 -2.48
C ARG A 448 1.28 -4.21 -2.93
N ASP A 449 0.74 -3.18 -3.57
CA ASP A 449 -0.64 -3.12 -4.04
C ASP A 449 -0.74 -2.51 -5.45
N ALA A 450 -1.77 -2.94 -6.19
CA ALA A 450 -2.00 -2.51 -7.56
C ALA A 450 -2.33 -1.01 -7.66
N LYS A 451 -3.04 -0.44 -6.67
CA LYS A 451 -3.48 0.96 -6.71
C LYS A 451 -2.30 1.92 -6.71
N SER A 452 -1.34 1.72 -5.81
CA SER A 452 -0.12 2.52 -5.70
C SER A 452 0.75 2.38 -6.96
N CYS A 453 0.87 1.16 -7.50
CA CYS A 453 1.58 0.90 -8.76
C CYS A 453 0.97 1.65 -9.93
N VAL A 454 -0.36 1.54 -10.12
CA VAL A 454 -1.10 2.22 -11.19
C VAL A 454 -0.97 3.74 -11.07
N GLN A 455 -1.06 4.29 -9.85
CA GLN A 455 -0.89 5.71 -9.62
C GLN A 455 0.50 6.20 -10.07
N ALA A 456 1.56 5.50 -9.69
CA ALA A 456 2.93 5.86 -10.06
C ALA A 456 3.16 5.75 -11.57
N VAL A 457 2.75 4.65 -12.19
CA VAL A 457 2.94 4.42 -13.64
C VAL A 457 2.12 5.42 -14.46
N SER A 458 0.85 5.65 -14.11
CA SER A 458 -0.01 6.58 -14.85
C SER A 458 0.47 8.04 -14.79
N ASN A 459 1.35 8.38 -13.85
CA ASN A 459 1.98 9.70 -13.78
C ASN A 459 3.09 9.91 -14.80
N ILE A 460 3.68 8.84 -15.33
CA ILE A 460 4.80 8.94 -16.27
C ILE A 460 4.46 8.52 -17.70
N ILE A 461 3.34 7.84 -17.95
CA ILE A 461 3.01 7.40 -19.32
C ILE A 461 2.81 8.63 -20.22
N GLU A 462 3.51 8.61 -21.36
CA GLU A 462 3.47 9.63 -22.41
C GLU A 462 2.97 9.02 -23.74
N ARG A 463 2.87 9.86 -24.79
CA ARG A 463 2.49 9.44 -26.13
C ARG A 463 3.55 8.47 -26.68
N ASP A 464 3.06 7.42 -27.34
CA ASP A 464 3.85 6.38 -28.02
C ASP A 464 4.73 5.53 -27.09
N ASP A 465 4.50 5.59 -25.76
CA ASP A 465 5.10 4.64 -24.81
C ASP A 465 4.58 3.22 -25.08
N PHE A 466 5.44 2.23 -24.88
CA PHE A 466 5.13 0.81 -25.01
C PHE A 466 5.35 0.09 -23.66
N ILE A 467 4.29 -0.49 -23.12
CA ILE A 467 4.26 -1.04 -21.76
C ILE A 467 4.02 -2.54 -21.79
N LEU A 468 4.89 -3.34 -21.18
CA LEU A 468 4.63 -4.75 -20.88
C LEU A 468 3.91 -4.88 -19.54
N LEU A 469 2.80 -5.62 -19.49
CA LEU A 469 2.15 -6.02 -18.23
C LEU A 469 2.14 -7.54 -18.10
N LYS A 470 2.91 -8.07 -17.13
CA LYS A 470 3.13 -9.52 -17.00
C LYS A 470 3.25 -9.93 -15.54
N GLY A 471 2.39 -10.83 -15.08
CA GLY A 471 2.39 -11.29 -13.69
C GLY A 471 1.33 -12.35 -13.42
N SER A 472 1.46 -13.07 -12.30
CA SER A 472 0.42 -14.02 -11.88
C SER A 472 -0.81 -13.29 -11.33
N ARG A 473 -2.00 -13.77 -11.69
CA ARG A 473 -3.28 -13.33 -11.10
C ARG A 473 -3.59 -14.02 -9.78
N ASP A 474 -3.00 -15.19 -9.57
CA ASP A 474 -3.26 -15.99 -8.39
C ASP A 474 -2.60 -15.36 -7.15
N ALA A 475 -3.32 -15.32 -6.03
CA ALA A 475 -2.86 -14.75 -4.75
C ALA A 475 -2.30 -13.31 -4.86
N SER A 476 -2.88 -12.48 -5.75
CA SER A 476 -2.48 -11.09 -5.97
C SER A 476 -3.63 -10.25 -6.54
N ASP A 477 -3.62 -8.94 -6.27
CA ASP A 477 -4.47 -7.93 -6.92
C ASP A 477 -3.91 -7.43 -8.26
N PHE A 478 -2.81 -8.03 -8.77
CA PHE A 478 -2.16 -7.68 -10.03
C PHE A 478 -3.12 -7.62 -11.23
N ALA A 479 -4.16 -8.46 -11.24
CA ALA A 479 -5.18 -8.48 -12.29
C ALA A 479 -5.93 -7.13 -12.44
N GLN A 480 -5.94 -6.29 -11.40
CA GLN A 480 -6.62 -4.99 -11.40
C GLN A 480 -5.83 -3.91 -12.15
N ILE A 481 -4.52 -4.10 -12.35
CA ILE A 481 -3.63 -3.07 -12.91
C ILE A 481 -4.08 -2.66 -14.31
N ARG A 482 -4.37 -3.62 -15.19
CA ARG A 482 -4.77 -3.37 -16.59
C ARG A 482 -5.91 -2.36 -16.67
N ASP A 483 -7.05 -2.69 -16.08
CA ASP A 483 -8.27 -1.88 -16.22
C ASP A 483 -8.14 -0.55 -15.46
N SER A 484 -7.50 -0.56 -14.29
CA SER A 484 -7.27 0.65 -13.50
C SER A 484 -6.34 1.63 -14.22
N LEU A 485 -5.30 1.13 -14.89
CA LEU A 485 -4.35 1.94 -15.66
C LEU A 485 -5.03 2.59 -16.87
N ILE A 486 -5.82 1.82 -17.62
CA ILE A 486 -6.62 2.34 -18.74
C ILE A 486 -7.57 3.43 -18.25
N GLN A 487 -8.32 3.17 -17.17
CA GLN A 487 -9.26 4.15 -16.60
C GLN A 487 -8.57 5.41 -16.09
N GLN A 488 -7.41 5.29 -15.44
CA GLN A 488 -6.70 6.42 -14.89
C GLN A 488 -6.12 7.33 -15.99
N CYS A 489 -5.60 6.74 -17.08
CA CYS A 489 -5.17 7.50 -18.26
C CYS A 489 -6.34 8.23 -18.92
N LEU A 490 -7.51 7.58 -19.05
CA LEU A 490 -8.74 8.20 -19.56
C LEU A 490 -9.21 9.36 -18.68
N ARG A 491 -9.18 9.21 -17.34
CA ARG A 491 -9.55 10.28 -16.41
C ARG A 491 -8.65 11.49 -16.57
N LYS A 492 -7.33 11.32 -16.72
CA LYS A 492 -6.41 12.44 -16.93
C LYS A 492 -6.71 13.27 -18.19
N LYS A 493 -7.22 12.63 -19.25
CA LYS A 493 -7.71 13.35 -20.45
C LYS A 493 -8.89 14.27 -20.13
N ASN A 494 -9.82 13.79 -19.29
CA ASN A 494 -11.04 14.52 -18.93
C ASN A 494 -10.84 15.53 -17.77
N VAL A 495 -9.82 15.33 -16.94
CA VAL A 495 -9.54 16.19 -15.76
C VAL A 495 -8.89 17.53 -16.13
N LYS A 496 -8.41 17.72 -17.37
CA LYS A 496 -8.14 19.10 -17.87
C LYS A 496 -9.39 20.00 -17.84
N THR A 497 -10.58 19.44 -17.58
CA THR A 497 -11.86 20.15 -17.49
C THR A 497 -12.55 20.03 -16.11
N ALA A 498 -11.92 19.42 -15.10
CA ALA A 498 -12.56 19.18 -13.80
C ALA A 498 -11.78 19.84 -12.66
N THR A 499 -12.26 21.03 -12.32
CA THR A 499 -11.94 21.84 -11.15
C THR A 499 -11.83 21.01 -9.86
N MET A 500 -10.86 21.41 -9.03
CA MET A 500 -10.59 20.89 -7.69
C MET A 500 -11.88 20.57 -6.91
N VAL A 501 -11.92 19.36 -6.35
CA VAL A 501 -12.92 18.96 -5.36
C VAL A 501 -12.73 19.83 -4.12
N THR A 502 -13.63 20.78 -3.95
CA THR A 502 -13.83 21.60 -2.75
C THR A 502 -14.31 20.68 -1.62
N LEU A 503 -13.39 20.29 -0.74
CA LEU A 503 -13.76 19.89 0.61
C LEU A 503 -13.99 21.17 1.41
N ASN A 504 -15.23 21.32 1.90
CA ASN A 504 -15.77 22.45 2.65
C ASN A 504 -14.70 23.23 3.42
N THR A 505 -14.41 24.42 2.91
CA THR A 505 -13.65 25.47 3.59
C THR A 505 -14.44 25.91 4.81
N VAL A 506 -14.02 25.46 5.98
CA VAL A 506 -14.36 26.13 7.23
C VAL A 506 -13.56 27.44 7.26
N ASN A 507 -14.23 28.54 7.58
CA ASN A 507 -13.66 29.89 7.56
C ASN A 507 -12.42 29.96 8.49
N PRO A 508 -11.20 30.20 7.97
CA PRO A 508 -9.95 30.11 8.74
C PRO A 508 -9.72 31.24 9.76
N GLN A 509 -10.67 32.17 9.92
CA GLN A 509 -10.52 33.31 10.85
C GLN A 509 -11.15 33.08 12.23
N THR A 510 -12.01 32.06 12.41
CA THR A 510 -12.60 31.77 13.73
C THR A 510 -11.92 30.58 14.38
N LYS A 511 -11.15 30.84 15.46
CA LYS A 511 -10.60 29.76 16.31
C LYS A 511 -11.76 28.90 16.83
N HIS A 512 -11.77 27.60 16.49
CA HIS A 512 -12.81 26.65 16.91
C HIS A 512 -12.56 26.03 18.30
N TYR A 513 -11.41 26.36 18.89
CA TYR A 513 -10.97 25.90 20.20
C TYR A 513 -10.96 27.07 21.19
N GLY A 514 -10.97 26.76 22.48
CA GLY A 514 -10.89 27.75 23.55
C GLY A 514 -10.23 27.17 24.80
N ALA A 515 -9.60 28.03 25.58
CA ALA A 515 -9.11 27.70 26.90
C ALA A 515 -9.26 28.87 27.87
N ILE A 516 -9.44 28.53 29.15
CA ILE A 516 -9.63 29.49 30.24
C ILE A 516 -9.03 28.95 31.54
N SER A 517 -8.46 29.85 32.34
CA SER A 517 -8.03 29.60 33.71
C SER A 517 -8.83 30.50 34.64
N VAL A 518 -9.43 29.91 35.68
CA VAL A 518 -10.26 30.62 36.65
C VAL A 518 -9.79 30.36 38.09
N ASP A 519 -10.02 31.30 38.98
CA ASP A 519 -9.89 31.05 40.42
C ASP A 519 -10.98 30.06 40.86
N ALA A 520 -10.59 29.01 41.59
CA ALA A 520 -11.51 27.94 41.97
C ALA A 520 -12.64 28.43 42.89
N GLN A 521 -12.36 29.41 43.76
CA GLN A 521 -13.30 29.90 44.76
C GLN A 521 -14.21 30.97 44.19
N SER A 522 -13.66 32.06 43.63
CA SER A 522 -14.44 33.18 43.11
C SER A 522 -15.04 32.89 41.72
N GLY A 523 -14.37 32.05 40.91
CA GLY A 523 -14.72 31.85 39.50
C GLY A 523 -14.23 32.99 38.59
N GLU A 524 -13.44 33.92 39.11
CA GLU A 524 -12.84 35.01 38.34
C GLU A 524 -11.92 34.45 37.25
N VAL A 525 -12.00 35.02 36.05
CA VAL A 525 -11.14 34.64 34.91
C VAL A 525 -9.75 35.24 35.11
N LEU A 526 -8.76 34.38 35.28
CA LEU A 526 -7.36 34.75 35.49
C LEU A 526 -6.57 34.76 34.16
N GLY A 527 -6.94 33.92 33.20
CA GLY A 527 -6.28 33.83 31.90
C GLY A 527 -7.16 33.17 30.85
N SER A 528 -6.95 33.51 29.57
CA SER A 528 -7.70 32.92 28.46
C SER A 528 -6.87 32.83 27.17
N GLU A 529 -7.24 31.88 26.31
CA GLU A 529 -6.65 31.63 24.99
C GLU A 529 -7.76 31.12 24.04
N GLY A 530 -7.67 31.45 22.75
CA GLY A 530 -8.66 31.02 21.76
C GLY A 530 -10.06 31.62 21.96
N ALA A 531 -11.07 30.98 21.39
CA ALA A 531 -12.46 31.46 21.39
C ALA A 531 -13.22 31.01 22.64
N GLN A 532 -13.68 31.95 23.46
CA GLN A 532 -14.47 31.64 24.66
C GLN A 532 -15.87 31.12 24.34
N ALA A 533 -16.35 31.34 23.11
CA ALA A 533 -17.59 30.75 22.59
C ALA A 533 -17.41 29.34 22.02
N ALA A 534 -16.21 28.75 22.11
CA ALA A 534 -15.94 27.40 21.62
C ALA A 534 -16.86 26.37 22.27
N ALA A 535 -17.29 25.41 21.46
CA ALA A 535 -18.17 24.33 21.87
C ALA A 535 -17.89 23.07 21.08
N GLU A 536 -18.16 21.92 21.68
CA GLU A 536 -17.92 20.60 21.12
C GLU A 536 -19.23 19.83 20.96
N SER A 537 -19.35 19.00 19.91
CA SER A 537 -20.54 18.18 19.66
C SER A 537 -20.57 16.89 20.49
N GLN A 538 -19.98 16.93 21.67
CA GLN A 538 -19.79 15.85 22.63
C GLN A 538 -20.27 16.30 24.00
N GLY A 539 -20.29 15.40 24.97
CA GLY A 539 -20.74 15.67 26.33
C GLY A 539 -19.65 15.57 27.38
N MET A 540 -20.02 15.92 28.60
CA MET A 540 -19.20 15.92 29.82
C MET A 540 -19.73 14.95 30.89
N GLY A 541 -20.54 13.95 30.50
CA GLY A 541 -21.14 13.00 31.44
C GLY A 541 -20.10 12.25 32.30
N SER A 542 -18.94 11.94 31.73
CA SER A 542 -17.86 11.26 32.45
C SER A 542 -17.25 12.14 33.53
N LEU A 543 -17.10 13.45 33.26
CA LEU A 543 -16.63 14.42 34.25
C LEU A 543 -17.60 14.53 35.44
N LEU A 544 -18.91 14.58 35.19
CA LEU A 544 -19.89 14.64 36.28
C LEU A 544 -20.00 13.33 37.06
N LEU A 545 -19.90 12.17 36.37
CA LEU A 545 -19.81 10.88 37.04
C LEU A 545 -18.58 10.81 37.97
N LEU A 546 -17.44 11.32 37.50
CA LEU A 546 -16.21 11.39 38.29
C LEU A 546 -16.41 12.22 39.56
N SER A 547 -17.13 13.35 39.46
CA SER A 547 -17.47 14.17 40.62
C SER A 547 -18.34 13.40 41.63
N LEU A 548 -19.41 12.76 41.16
CA LEU A 548 -20.31 11.96 41.99
C LEU A 548 -19.57 10.79 42.67
N LEU A 549 -18.62 10.14 41.97
CA LEU A 549 -17.79 9.09 42.53
C LEU A 549 -16.92 9.60 43.69
N LEU A 550 -16.25 10.74 43.52
CA LEU A 550 -15.43 11.33 44.58
C LEU A 550 -16.27 11.72 45.80
N GLU A 551 -17.48 12.27 45.61
CA GLU A 551 -18.38 12.58 46.73
C GLU A 551 -18.79 11.32 47.51
N ASN A 552 -19.12 10.24 46.80
CA ASN A 552 -19.51 8.98 47.44
C ASN A 552 -18.33 8.32 48.18
N LEU A 553 -17.11 8.44 47.65
CA LEU A 553 -15.88 8.04 48.33
C LEU A 553 -15.66 8.88 49.61
N GLY A 554 -15.81 10.21 49.52
CA GLY A 554 -15.66 11.12 50.66
C GLY A 554 -16.69 10.89 51.77
N ARG A 555 -17.92 10.49 51.41
CA ARG A 555 -18.99 10.11 52.36
C ARG A 555 -18.88 8.67 52.87
N GLY A 556 -17.90 7.88 52.39
CA GLY A 556 -17.73 6.49 52.76
C GLY A 556 -18.82 5.53 52.25
N LYS A 557 -19.63 5.96 51.27
CA LYS A 557 -20.69 5.14 50.65
C LYS A 557 -20.15 4.06 49.71
N ILE A 558 -18.95 4.29 49.19
CA ILE A 558 -18.16 3.33 48.40
C ILE A 558 -16.70 3.42 48.84
N LYS A 559 -15.94 2.34 48.71
CA LYS A 559 -14.51 2.28 49.02
C LYS A 559 -13.71 1.89 47.79
N LEU A 560 -12.44 2.32 47.73
CA LEU A 560 -11.54 2.03 46.61
C LEU A 560 -11.28 0.53 46.40
N HIS A 561 -11.32 -0.26 47.47
CA HIS A 561 -11.14 -1.72 47.42
C HIS A 561 -12.45 -2.49 47.17
N ASP A 562 -13.59 -1.80 47.09
CA ASP A 562 -14.83 -2.47 46.72
C ASP A 562 -14.70 -3.05 45.30
N GLU A 563 -15.24 -4.24 45.08
CA GLU A 563 -15.27 -4.86 43.76
C GLU A 563 -16.54 -4.47 42.99
N ALA A 564 -16.39 -4.29 41.69
CA ALA A 564 -17.46 -4.29 40.71
C ALA A 564 -17.45 -5.61 39.94
N ILE A 565 -18.61 -6.27 39.89
CA ILE A 565 -18.84 -7.40 38.98
C ILE A 565 -19.29 -6.80 37.65
N ILE A 566 -18.51 -7.01 36.60
CA ILE A 566 -18.76 -6.38 35.30
C ILE A 566 -19.99 -7.02 34.64
N GLY A 567 -21.01 -6.20 34.37
CA GLY A 567 -22.21 -6.62 33.64
C GLY A 567 -22.03 -6.62 32.12
N ASN A 568 -23.08 -7.03 31.40
CA ASN A 568 -23.10 -7.07 29.93
C ASN A 568 -22.87 -5.69 29.30
N PHE A 569 -23.41 -4.61 29.89
CA PHE A 569 -23.37 -3.29 29.26
C PHE A 569 -21.95 -2.68 29.19
N PRO A 570 -21.14 -2.64 30.26
CA PRO A 570 -19.73 -2.24 30.15
C PRO A 570 -18.91 -3.19 29.27
N ALA A 571 -19.19 -4.51 29.32
CA ALA A 571 -18.46 -5.51 28.55
C ALA A 571 -18.66 -5.38 27.02
N ARG A 572 -19.82 -4.90 26.56
CA ARG A 572 -20.05 -4.58 25.13
C ARG A 572 -19.10 -3.52 24.59
N ASP A 573 -18.65 -2.63 25.45
CA ASP A 573 -17.75 -1.52 25.11
C ASP A 573 -16.27 -1.86 25.24
N SER A 574 -15.93 -3.11 25.58
CA SER A 574 -14.56 -3.61 25.73
C SER A 574 -13.68 -3.52 24.46
N ARG A 575 -14.29 -3.25 23.30
CA ARG A 575 -13.62 -3.04 22.01
C ARG A 575 -13.65 -1.58 21.53
N ALA A 576 -14.27 -0.68 22.29
CA ALA A 576 -14.25 0.74 21.95
C ALA A 576 -12.81 1.28 22.00
N ALA A 577 -12.57 2.38 21.27
CA ALA A 577 -11.32 3.12 21.41
C ALA A 577 -11.11 3.47 22.90
N TYR A 578 -9.88 3.27 23.38
CA TYR A 578 -9.47 3.51 24.77
C TYR A 578 -10.09 2.59 25.83
N ALA A 579 -10.80 1.52 25.44
CA ALA A 579 -11.29 0.54 26.40
C ALA A 579 -10.13 -0.28 27.00
N ILE A 580 -10.23 -0.63 28.29
CA ILE A 580 -9.24 -1.49 28.95
C ILE A 580 -9.52 -2.99 28.76
N GLY A 581 -10.66 -3.34 28.16
CA GLY A 581 -10.99 -4.70 27.74
C GLY A 581 -11.71 -5.50 28.83
N LEU A 582 -12.61 -4.86 29.58
CA LEU A 582 -13.44 -5.52 30.59
C LEU A 582 -14.33 -6.60 29.98
N ARG A 583 -14.51 -7.73 30.67
CA ARG A 583 -15.37 -8.83 30.24
C ARG A 583 -16.48 -9.06 31.26
N GLU A 584 -17.62 -9.52 30.78
CA GLU A 584 -18.74 -9.88 31.64
C GLU A 584 -18.30 -10.93 32.68
N GLY A 585 -18.65 -10.68 33.95
CA GLY A 585 -18.25 -11.51 35.09
C GLY A 585 -16.87 -11.20 35.68
N ASP A 586 -16.06 -10.34 35.07
CA ASP A 586 -14.82 -9.88 35.69
C ASP A 586 -15.11 -9.22 37.05
N LYS A 587 -14.24 -9.45 38.04
CA LYS A 587 -14.22 -8.72 39.30
C LYS A 587 -13.09 -7.71 39.27
N VAL A 588 -13.43 -6.42 39.33
CA VAL A 588 -12.46 -5.33 39.22
C VAL A 588 -12.69 -4.33 40.33
N SER A 589 -11.62 -3.90 41.01
CA SER A 589 -11.74 -2.92 42.09
C SER A 589 -12.13 -1.53 41.57
N VAL A 590 -12.87 -0.78 42.38
CA VAL A 590 -13.21 0.63 42.12
C VAL A 590 -11.94 1.45 41.84
N HIS A 591 -10.84 1.19 42.56
CA HIS A 591 -9.56 1.83 42.31
C HIS A 591 -9.05 1.63 40.87
N THR A 592 -9.05 0.40 40.37
CA THR A 592 -8.58 0.10 39.00
C THR A 592 -9.48 0.74 37.95
N LEU A 593 -10.80 0.70 38.15
CA LEU A 593 -11.75 1.32 37.22
C LEU A 593 -11.63 2.85 37.21
N LEU A 594 -11.46 3.47 38.39
CA LEU A 594 -11.23 4.91 38.51
C LEU A 594 -9.93 5.31 37.82
N ASN A 595 -8.84 4.58 38.06
CA ASN A 595 -7.56 4.85 37.42
C ASN A 595 -7.64 4.69 35.90
N ALA A 596 -8.37 3.68 35.40
CA ALA A 596 -8.61 3.52 33.97
C ALA A 596 -9.43 4.64 33.35
N MET A 597 -10.46 5.11 34.07
CA MET A 597 -11.25 6.27 33.66
C MET A 597 -10.38 7.54 33.60
N VAL A 598 -9.64 7.87 34.67
CA VAL A 598 -8.85 9.09 34.76
C VAL A 598 -7.65 9.08 33.82
N CYS A 599 -6.90 7.98 33.78
CA CYS A 599 -5.66 7.86 33.02
C CYS A 599 -5.92 7.72 31.52
N HIS A 600 -6.87 6.86 31.14
CA HIS A 600 -7.04 6.42 29.76
C HIS A 600 -8.38 6.85 29.15
N ASN A 601 -9.24 7.57 29.87
CA ASN A 601 -10.59 7.93 29.44
C ASN A 601 -11.40 6.70 29.01
N ALA A 602 -11.25 5.59 29.74
CA ALA A 602 -11.77 4.29 29.36
C ALA A 602 -13.31 4.23 29.46
N PRO A 603 -14.05 4.05 28.34
CA PRO A 603 -15.51 4.08 28.34
C PRO A 603 -16.13 2.86 29.04
N ASP A 604 -15.52 1.68 28.91
CA ASP A 604 -15.95 0.46 29.61
C ASP A 604 -15.78 0.59 31.13
N ALA A 605 -14.66 1.15 31.60
CA ALA A 605 -14.45 1.45 33.02
C ALA A 605 -15.42 2.51 33.54
N THR A 606 -15.70 3.55 32.75
CA THR A 606 -16.67 4.61 33.08
C THR A 606 -18.07 4.02 33.31
N LEU A 607 -18.52 3.15 32.41
CA LEU A 607 -19.83 2.48 32.54
C LEU A 607 -19.86 1.51 33.72
N ALA A 608 -18.78 0.77 33.97
CA ALA A 608 -18.68 -0.13 35.12
C ALA A 608 -18.76 0.62 36.46
N LEU A 609 -18.12 1.78 36.57
CA LEU A 609 -18.25 2.66 37.75
C LEU A 609 -19.67 3.17 37.92
N ALA A 610 -20.33 3.58 36.83
CA ALA A 610 -21.71 4.02 36.85
C ALA A 610 -22.66 2.93 37.37
N GLU A 611 -22.53 1.70 36.87
CA GLU A 611 -23.31 0.56 37.37
C GLU A 611 -22.98 0.24 38.83
N ARG A 612 -21.70 0.29 39.22
CA ARG A 612 -21.29 -0.01 40.60
C ARG A 612 -21.81 1.00 41.62
N LEU A 613 -21.86 2.27 41.25
CA LEU A 613 -22.32 3.35 42.12
C LEU A 613 -23.84 3.36 42.28
N PHE A 614 -24.58 3.19 41.19
CA PHE A 614 -26.02 3.47 41.15
C PHE A 614 -26.89 2.25 40.84
N GLY A 615 -26.27 1.08 40.64
CA GLY A 615 -26.93 -0.20 40.33
C GLY A 615 -27.31 -0.39 38.86
N SER A 616 -27.39 0.68 38.06
CA SER A 616 -27.55 0.61 36.61
C SER A 616 -27.07 1.89 35.93
N THR A 617 -26.73 1.79 34.64
CA THR A 617 -26.36 2.96 33.81
C THR A 617 -27.51 3.95 33.68
N GLY A 618 -28.76 3.49 33.58
CA GLY A 618 -29.92 4.38 33.51
C GLY A 618 -30.08 5.25 34.76
N LYS A 619 -29.92 4.67 35.96
CA LYS A 619 -29.95 5.43 37.21
C LYS A 619 -28.77 6.41 37.29
N ALA A 620 -27.57 5.96 36.92
CA ALA A 620 -26.39 6.82 36.91
C ALA A 620 -26.56 8.03 35.97
N LEU A 621 -27.17 7.85 34.80
CA LEU A 621 -27.44 8.96 33.87
C LEU A 621 -28.41 9.98 34.48
N ASN A 622 -29.46 9.54 35.17
CA ASN A 622 -30.40 10.44 35.85
C ASN A 622 -29.70 11.28 36.92
N GLU A 623 -28.82 10.66 37.72
CA GLU A 623 -28.02 11.37 38.75
C GLU A 623 -27.05 12.38 38.13
N ILE A 624 -26.41 12.02 37.01
CA ILE A 624 -25.55 12.94 36.24
C ILE A 624 -26.36 14.12 35.71
N GLN A 625 -27.56 13.88 35.18
CA GLN A 625 -28.44 14.91 34.64
C GLN A 625 -29.00 15.81 35.75
N GLN A 626 -29.31 15.25 36.92
CA GLN A 626 -29.74 16.02 38.09
C GLN A 626 -28.60 16.93 38.57
N LEU A 627 -27.38 16.40 38.70
CA LEU A 627 -26.22 17.23 39.05
C LEU A 627 -25.97 18.33 38.01
N ALA A 628 -26.12 18.03 36.72
CA ALA A 628 -26.01 19.03 35.67
C ALA A 628 -27.04 20.16 35.84
N ALA A 629 -28.30 19.82 36.14
CA ALA A 629 -29.35 20.80 36.39
C ALA A 629 -29.04 21.67 37.63
N ASP A 630 -28.57 21.06 38.72
CA ASP A 630 -28.21 21.75 39.95
C ASP A 630 -27.05 22.75 39.74
N LEU A 631 -26.13 22.42 38.83
CA LEU A 631 -24.99 23.27 38.46
C LEU A 631 -25.32 24.29 37.34
N GLY A 632 -26.52 24.26 36.78
CA GLY A 632 -26.91 25.09 35.63
C GLY A 632 -26.13 24.75 34.35
N ILE A 633 -25.77 23.48 34.17
CA ILE A 633 -25.14 22.92 32.97
C ILE A 633 -26.23 22.48 31.99
N SER A 634 -26.02 22.71 30.69
CA SER A 634 -27.00 22.35 29.66
C SER A 634 -27.29 20.83 29.64
N HIS A 635 -28.56 20.44 29.49
CA HIS A 635 -28.93 19.03 29.28
C HIS A 635 -28.24 18.43 28.03
N HIS A 636 -27.98 19.24 26.99
CA HIS A 636 -27.28 18.80 25.78
C HIS A 636 -25.80 18.44 26.02
N ALA A 637 -25.21 18.87 27.15
CA ALA A 637 -23.86 18.49 27.55
C ALA A 637 -23.81 17.10 28.22
N VAL A 638 -24.95 16.51 28.59
CA VAL A 638 -25.03 15.28 29.42
C VAL A 638 -26.02 14.23 28.88
N GLU A 639 -26.10 14.10 27.56
CA GLU A 639 -26.98 13.13 26.89
C GLU A 639 -26.57 11.66 27.06
N ASN A 640 -25.34 11.39 27.51
CA ASN A 640 -24.87 10.05 27.90
C ASN A 640 -23.74 10.11 28.94
N ILE A 641 -23.51 8.98 29.62
CA ILE A 641 -22.54 8.84 30.71
C ILE A 641 -21.09 9.00 30.23
N THR A 642 -20.75 8.50 29.04
CA THR A 642 -19.35 8.49 28.55
C THR A 642 -18.90 9.81 27.94
N GLY A 643 -19.83 10.73 27.66
CA GLY A 643 -19.56 11.97 26.93
C GLY A 643 -19.32 11.81 25.43
N ARG A 644 -19.22 10.59 24.89
CA ARG A 644 -18.97 10.34 23.46
C ARG A 644 -20.11 10.86 22.58
N GLN A 645 -19.78 11.23 21.34
CA GLN A 645 -20.74 11.72 20.35
C GLN A 645 -21.78 10.65 19.97
N MET A 646 -23.05 11.05 19.88
CA MET A 646 -24.16 10.20 19.45
C MET A 646 -24.69 10.63 18.09
N ARG A 647 -24.99 9.67 17.20
CA ARG A 647 -25.44 9.95 15.83
C ARG A 647 -26.82 10.59 15.74
N ASN A 648 -27.72 10.27 16.68
CA ASN A 648 -29.15 10.58 16.59
C ASN A 648 -29.62 11.61 17.63
N LYS A 649 -28.70 12.23 18.37
CA LYS A 649 -29.00 13.19 19.42
C LYS A 649 -28.03 14.37 19.34
N PRO A 650 -28.52 15.60 19.22
CA PRO A 650 -27.66 16.77 19.26
C PRO A 650 -27.01 16.87 20.64
N GLN A 651 -25.68 16.94 20.66
CA GLN A 651 -24.89 17.19 21.86
C GLN A 651 -24.13 18.49 21.69
N LYS A 652 -23.99 19.22 22.79
CA LYS A 652 -23.22 20.46 22.83
C LYS A 652 -22.72 20.70 24.25
N VAL A 653 -21.41 20.84 24.40
CA VAL A 653 -20.76 21.30 25.63
C VAL A 653 -19.98 22.58 25.35
N THR A 654 -20.07 23.56 26.25
CA THR A 654 -19.40 24.86 26.13
C THR A 654 -18.27 25.01 27.17
N VAL A 655 -17.43 26.04 27.01
CA VAL A 655 -16.43 26.42 28.03
C VAL A 655 -17.08 26.62 29.40
N ASP A 656 -18.20 27.33 29.47
CA ASP A 656 -18.92 27.63 30.71
C ASP A 656 -19.46 26.36 31.40
N ASP A 657 -20.03 25.43 30.62
CA ASP A 657 -20.47 24.13 31.15
C ASP A 657 -19.29 23.38 31.81
N LEU A 658 -18.13 23.37 31.15
CA LEU A 658 -16.91 22.74 31.68
C LEU A 658 -16.39 23.46 32.93
N VAL A 659 -16.44 24.80 33.00
CA VAL A 659 -16.06 25.59 34.19
C VAL A 659 -16.91 25.18 35.38
N LYS A 660 -18.24 25.11 35.21
CA LYS A 660 -19.18 24.70 36.27
C LYS A 660 -18.86 23.29 36.78
N GLY A 661 -18.71 22.32 35.87
CA GLY A 661 -18.38 20.94 36.22
C GLY A 661 -17.02 20.81 36.90
N ALA A 662 -16.00 21.50 36.40
CA ALA A 662 -14.64 21.44 36.94
C ALA A 662 -14.54 22.10 38.33
N ARG A 663 -15.20 23.24 38.55
CA ARG A 663 -15.27 23.89 39.87
C ARG A 663 -15.92 22.99 40.90
N HIS A 664 -17.00 22.32 40.52
CA HIS A 664 -17.67 21.35 41.39
C HIS A 664 -16.77 20.13 41.70
N LEU A 665 -16.14 19.52 40.69
CA LEU A 665 -15.18 18.42 40.89
C LEU A 665 -14.03 18.82 41.82
N PHE A 666 -13.38 19.96 41.53
CA PHE A 666 -12.21 20.43 42.27
C PHE A 666 -12.57 21.10 43.61
N ALA A 667 -13.85 21.25 43.99
CA ALA A 667 -14.22 21.63 45.35
C ALA A 667 -13.92 20.52 46.39
N ASN A 668 -13.70 19.28 45.93
CA ASN A 668 -13.39 18.15 46.80
C ASN A 668 -12.08 18.35 47.61
N PRO A 669 -11.98 17.77 48.82
CA PRO A 669 -10.79 17.83 49.66
C PRO A 669 -9.51 17.32 48.96
N PRO A 670 -8.31 17.85 49.29
CA PRO A 670 -7.06 17.50 48.63
C PRO A 670 -6.74 16.00 48.57
N PHE A 671 -7.12 15.22 49.59
CA PHE A 671 -6.85 13.78 49.61
C PHE A 671 -7.64 13.00 48.56
N LEU A 672 -8.84 13.46 48.16
CA LEU A 672 -9.61 12.88 47.06
C LEU A 672 -9.06 13.31 45.70
N LEU A 673 -8.63 14.56 45.58
CA LEU A 673 -8.06 15.07 44.33
C LEU A 673 -6.75 14.37 43.94
N LYS A 674 -6.02 13.79 44.90
CA LYS A 674 -4.87 12.91 44.62
C LYS A 674 -5.23 11.68 43.77
N LEU A 675 -6.49 11.24 43.78
CA LEU A 675 -6.95 10.14 42.92
C LEU A 675 -7.04 10.53 41.44
N LEU A 676 -6.94 11.83 41.13
CA LEU A 676 -6.87 12.36 39.78
C LEU A 676 -5.43 12.57 39.29
N ASN A 677 -4.44 12.18 40.10
CA ASN A 677 -3.02 12.22 39.77
C ASN A 677 -2.56 10.79 39.40
N VAL A 678 -3.02 10.31 38.24
CA VAL A 678 -2.74 8.95 37.76
C VAL A 678 -2.09 9.04 36.39
N THR A 679 -0.87 8.52 36.29
CA THR A 679 -0.08 8.54 35.04
C THR A 679 -0.08 7.20 34.31
N THR A 680 -0.33 6.09 35.04
CA THR A 680 -0.41 4.75 34.47
C THR A 680 -1.43 3.88 35.22
N VAL A 681 -1.98 2.88 34.52
CA VAL A 681 -2.81 1.84 35.12
C VAL A 681 -2.52 0.50 34.45
N THR A 682 -2.45 -0.57 35.24
CA THR A 682 -2.21 -1.93 34.71
C THR A 682 -3.43 -2.81 34.96
N TYR A 683 -3.90 -3.47 33.91
CA TYR A 683 -5.01 -4.43 33.96
C TYR A 683 -4.72 -5.62 33.05
N LYS A 684 -4.87 -6.85 33.57
CA LYS A 684 -4.60 -8.12 32.84
C LYS A 684 -3.27 -8.10 32.06
N SER A 685 -2.20 -7.66 32.72
CA SER A 685 -0.84 -7.53 32.16
C SER A 685 -0.67 -6.51 31.03
N LYS A 686 -1.66 -5.65 30.79
CA LYS A 686 -1.54 -4.50 29.90
C LYS A 686 -1.43 -3.22 30.73
N THR A 687 -0.45 -2.39 30.42
CA THR A 687 -0.28 -1.07 31.02
C THR A 687 -0.79 -0.01 30.05
N PHE A 688 -1.63 0.88 30.56
CA PHE A 688 -2.17 2.03 29.85
C PHE A 688 -1.55 3.29 30.46
N THR A 689 -1.20 4.25 29.63
CA THR A 689 -0.53 5.50 30.02
C THR A 689 -1.47 6.68 29.84
N ALA A 690 -1.23 7.74 30.61
CA ALA A 690 -1.97 8.98 30.47
C ALA A 690 -1.73 9.63 29.11
N SER A 691 -2.77 10.28 28.57
CA SER A 691 -2.69 11.07 27.34
C SER A 691 -2.12 12.47 27.54
N SER A 692 -1.58 12.76 28.73
CA SER A 692 -1.04 14.06 29.14
C SER A 692 0.16 13.87 30.06
N ASN A 693 1.19 14.70 29.86
CA ASN A 693 2.35 14.73 30.74
C ASN A 693 2.25 15.80 31.83
N LEU A 694 1.21 16.64 31.83
CA LEU A 694 1.08 17.76 32.77
C LEU A 694 1.18 17.32 34.23
N ILE A 695 0.56 16.19 34.55
CA ILE A 695 0.59 15.62 35.90
C ILE A 695 1.97 15.02 36.21
N ALA A 696 2.51 14.21 35.29
CA ALA A 696 3.81 13.55 35.47
C ALA A 696 4.95 14.55 35.66
N ASN A 697 4.88 15.69 34.95
CA ASN A 697 5.88 16.76 35.00
C ASN A 697 5.60 17.79 36.12
N GLY A 698 4.59 17.55 36.96
CA GLY A 698 4.25 18.43 38.09
C GLY A 698 3.65 19.78 37.70
N LYS A 699 3.22 19.95 36.44
CA LYS A 699 2.53 21.16 35.94
C LYS A 699 1.07 21.22 36.37
N ALA A 700 0.47 20.07 36.65
CA ALA A 700 -0.87 19.94 37.22
C ALA A 700 -0.86 19.06 38.47
N ASN A 701 -1.56 19.48 39.52
CA ASN A 701 -1.70 18.70 40.74
C ASN A 701 -2.77 17.61 40.62
N ALA A 702 -3.78 17.84 39.76
CA ALA A 702 -4.87 16.93 39.43
C ALA A 702 -5.44 17.29 38.05
N GLY A 703 -5.97 16.33 37.30
CA GLY A 703 -6.58 16.62 36.01
C GLY A 703 -7.46 15.50 35.48
N PHE A 704 -8.21 15.81 34.42
CA PHE A 704 -9.01 14.84 33.68
C PHE A 704 -9.04 15.22 32.21
N MET A 705 -8.54 14.31 31.36
CA MET A 705 -8.40 14.53 29.91
C MET A 705 -9.39 13.63 29.18
N PHE A 706 -10.25 14.20 28.36
CA PHE A 706 -11.39 13.48 27.76
C PHE A 706 -11.82 14.09 26.42
N GLY A 707 -12.91 13.57 25.86
CA GLY A 707 -13.37 13.92 24.51
C GLY A 707 -12.71 13.11 23.40
N HIS A 708 -13.33 13.11 22.23
CA HIS A 708 -12.85 12.44 21.02
C HIS A 708 -11.52 13.03 20.59
N ASN A 709 -10.56 12.16 20.23
CA ASN A 709 -9.18 12.55 19.94
C ASN A 709 -8.58 13.49 20.98
N HIS A 710 -9.02 13.35 22.24
CA HIS A 710 -8.49 14.09 23.37
C HIS A 710 -8.69 15.62 23.27
N SER A 711 -9.78 16.07 22.63
CA SER A 711 -10.03 17.49 22.36
C SER A 711 -10.36 18.36 23.58
N MET A 712 -10.59 17.75 24.75
CA MET A 712 -10.96 18.45 25.99
C MET A 712 -10.07 18.04 27.17
N GLY A 713 -9.84 18.97 28.09
CA GLY A 713 -9.16 18.67 29.34
C GLY A 713 -9.40 19.69 30.41
N ILE A 714 -9.31 19.24 31.66
CA ILE A 714 -9.33 20.09 32.84
C ILE A 714 -8.11 19.78 33.70
N ALA A 715 -7.49 20.81 34.26
CA ALA A 715 -6.33 20.71 35.12
C ALA A 715 -6.48 21.66 36.31
N MET A 716 -6.02 21.23 37.48
CA MET A 716 -5.96 22.03 38.68
C MET A 716 -4.51 22.23 39.12
N THR A 717 -4.17 23.47 39.42
CA THR A 717 -2.83 23.88 39.87
C THR A 717 -2.92 24.76 41.12
N TYR A 718 -1.86 24.77 41.93
CA TYR A 718 -1.66 25.75 42.98
C TYR A 718 -0.58 26.74 42.58
N ALA A 719 -0.90 28.03 42.57
CA ALA A 719 0.06 29.10 42.30
C ALA A 719 -0.26 30.33 43.15
N ASN A 720 0.76 30.98 43.71
CA ASN A 720 0.61 32.16 44.58
C ASN A 720 -0.41 31.97 45.72
N HIS A 721 -0.45 30.78 46.33
CA HIS A 721 -1.45 30.37 47.34
C HIS A 721 -2.92 30.35 46.87
N GLN A 722 -3.16 30.51 45.56
CA GLN A 722 -4.47 30.39 44.93
C GLN A 722 -4.61 29.02 44.24
N LYS A 723 -5.85 28.54 44.17
CA LYS A 723 -6.20 27.30 43.47
C LYS A 723 -6.78 27.67 42.11
N ILE A 724 -6.09 27.31 41.04
CA ILE A 724 -6.45 27.67 39.67
C ILE A 724 -6.98 26.44 38.94
N ILE A 725 -8.13 26.58 38.29
CA ILE A 725 -8.74 25.56 37.44
C ILE A 725 -8.61 26.02 36.00
N SER A 726 -7.98 25.19 35.17
CA SER A 726 -7.73 25.47 33.76
C SER A 726 -8.44 24.45 32.89
N ILE A 727 -8.99 24.92 31.76
CA ILE A 727 -9.86 24.16 30.89
C ILE A 727 -9.45 24.41 29.45
N ALA A 728 -9.42 23.36 28.64
CA ALA A 728 -9.27 23.43 27.20
C ALA A 728 -10.40 22.64 26.51
N ILE A 729 -10.91 23.19 25.40
CA ILE A 729 -11.96 22.61 24.56
C ILE A 729 -11.64 22.82 23.09
N GLY A 730 -12.00 21.87 22.23
CA GLY A 730 -11.80 21.97 20.78
C GLY A 730 -10.36 21.74 20.32
N ALA A 731 -9.49 21.22 21.19
CA ALA A 731 -8.12 20.90 20.82
C ALA A 731 -8.08 19.83 19.70
N ARG A 732 -7.05 19.90 18.85
CA ARG A 732 -6.95 19.01 17.68
C ARG A 732 -6.37 17.65 18.04
N ASP A 733 -5.52 17.64 19.05
CA ASP A 733 -4.80 16.50 19.57
C ASP A 733 -4.39 16.77 21.03
N GLU A 734 -3.79 15.76 21.64
CA GLU A 734 -3.38 15.75 23.05
C GLU A 734 -2.35 16.83 23.39
N PHE A 735 -1.39 17.07 22.50
CA PHE A 735 -0.36 18.08 22.71
C PHE A 735 -0.94 19.48 22.60
N HIS A 736 -1.79 19.74 21.60
CA HIS A 736 -2.47 21.03 21.47
C HIS A 736 -3.35 21.32 22.70
N ARG A 737 -4.04 20.32 23.25
CA ARG A 737 -4.81 20.49 24.49
C ARG A 737 -3.91 20.91 25.65
N ASP A 738 -2.81 20.21 25.85
CA ASP A 738 -1.88 20.50 26.95
C ASP A 738 -1.19 21.85 26.76
N TYR A 739 -0.84 22.19 25.51
CA TYR A 739 -0.32 23.50 25.11
C TYR A 739 -1.30 24.62 25.52
N LEU A 740 -2.60 24.46 25.20
CA LEU A 740 -3.62 25.44 25.58
C LEU A 740 -3.73 25.58 27.10
N LEU A 741 -3.77 24.47 27.84
CA LEU A 741 -3.85 24.46 29.30
C LEU A 741 -2.66 25.21 29.92
N ILE A 742 -1.44 24.89 29.49
CA ILE A 742 -0.21 25.54 29.97
C ILE A 742 -0.22 27.03 29.65
N LYS A 743 -0.55 27.41 28.41
CA LYS A 743 -0.57 28.81 27.98
C LYS A 743 -1.56 29.64 28.79
N THR A 744 -2.73 29.10 29.13
CA THR A 744 -3.68 29.80 30.01
C THR A 744 -3.25 29.84 31.47
N ILE A 745 -2.59 28.78 31.97
CA ILE A 745 -2.01 28.76 33.32
C ILE A 745 -0.94 29.84 33.45
N GLU A 746 0.00 29.94 32.50
CA GLU A 746 1.07 30.94 32.50
C GLU A 746 0.54 32.37 32.53
N LYS A 747 -0.52 32.65 31.74
CA LYS A 747 -1.23 33.94 31.78
C LYS A 747 -1.87 34.21 33.15
N ALA A 748 -2.53 33.21 33.74
CA ALA A 748 -3.21 33.36 35.02
C ALA A 748 -2.28 33.74 36.18
N ILE A 749 -1.05 33.23 36.16
CA ILE A 749 -0.07 33.46 37.23
C ILE A 749 0.88 34.62 36.92
N GLY A 750 0.68 35.31 35.79
CA GLY A 750 1.54 36.40 35.34
C GLY A 750 2.98 35.96 35.05
N LEU A 751 3.22 34.67 34.80
CA LEU A 751 4.53 34.19 34.39
C LEU A 751 4.85 34.76 33.02
N LYS A 752 5.83 35.66 32.97
CA LYS A 752 6.50 35.95 31.72
C LYS A 752 7.52 34.83 31.49
N PRO A 753 7.53 34.20 30.30
CA PRO A 753 8.57 33.23 29.97
C PRO A 753 9.94 33.82 30.28
N LYS A 754 10.83 33.05 30.89
CA LYS A 754 12.18 33.56 31.18
C LYS A 754 12.84 33.99 29.87
N ALA A 755 13.05 35.29 29.70
CA ALA A 755 13.88 35.83 28.65
C ALA A 755 15.33 35.39 28.95
N LEU A 756 15.71 34.23 28.42
CA LEU A 756 17.10 33.82 28.42
C LEU A 756 17.88 34.83 27.57
N ASN A 757 19.08 35.23 28.02
CA ASN A 757 20.02 36.01 27.23
C ASN A 757 20.35 35.21 25.97
N GLN A 758 19.59 35.44 24.91
CA GLN A 758 19.72 34.73 23.66
C GLN A 758 20.42 35.61 22.63
N PRO A 759 21.22 35.00 21.76
CA PRO A 759 21.67 35.64 20.55
C PRO A 759 20.46 36.06 19.71
N SER A 760 20.63 37.12 18.94
CA SER A 760 19.68 37.46 17.90
C SER A 760 19.66 36.34 16.86
N ASN A 761 18.49 35.74 16.60
CA ASN A 761 18.29 34.85 15.45
C ASN A 761 18.01 35.70 14.19
N THR A 762 18.77 36.78 14.01
CA THR A 762 18.60 37.72 12.91
C THR A 762 19.91 37.88 12.19
N VAL A 763 19.91 37.60 10.90
CA VAL A 763 21.07 37.77 10.02
C VAL A 763 20.74 38.81 8.96
N LYS A 764 21.70 39.67 8.66
CA LYS A 764 21.63 40.59 7.51
C LYS A 764 22.59 40.12 6.44
N LEU A 765 22.06 39.85 5.26
CA LEU A 765 22.84 39.54 4.07
C LEU A 765 22.81 40.75 3.14
N ASN A 766 23.98 41.22 2.73
CA ASN A 766 24.08 42.32 1.78
C ASN A 766 23.70 41.79 0.40
N ALA A 767 22.66 42.38 -0.19
CA ALA A 767 22.32 42.19 -1.59
C ALA A 767 22.90 43.37 -2.37
N ASP A 768 24.08 43.22 -2.95
CA ASP A 768 24.54 44.12 -4.02
C ASP A 768 23.77 43.77 -5.32
N ASP A 769 24.21 44.20 -6.51
CA ASP A 769 23.57 43.82 -7.80
C ASP A 769 23.58 42.29 -8.10
N GLU A 770 24.12 41.46 -7.19
CA GLU A 770 24.17 39.99 -7.26
C GLU A 770 23.03 39.29 -6.51
N GLN A 771 22.63 38.10 -6.98
CA GLN A 771 21.61 37.26 -6.31
C GLN A 771 22.16 36.63 -5.02
N VAL A 772 21.49 36.85 -3.89
CA VAL A 772 21.76 36.15 -2.63
C VAL A 772 21.28 34.71 -2.73
N LYS A 773 22.14 33.77 -2.33
CA LYS A 773 21.93 32.32 -2.43
C LYS A 773 21.93 31.69 -1.05
N ILE A 774 20.85 30.99 -0.71
CA ILE A 774 20.71 30.27 0.56
C ILE A 774 20.62 28.78 0.24
N ASN A 775 21.62 27.99 0.66
CA ASN A 775 21.57 26.54 0.54
C ASN A 775 20.88 25.92 1.76
N ILE A 776 20.16 24.84 1.51
CA ILE A 776 19.40 24.07 2.49
C ILE A 776 19.74 22.60 2.27
N LEU A 777 20.42 22.03 3.26
CA LEU A 777 20.75 20.62 3.36
C LEU A 777 19.71 19.90 4.19
N GLY A 778 19.36 18.70 3.76
CA GLY A 778 18.50 17.80 4.52
C GLY A 778 19.22 17.16 5.72
N ASP A 779 18.79 15.97 6.09
CA ASP A 779 19.19 15.31 7.34
C ASP A 779 20.72 15.14 7.41
N THR A 780 21.32 15.62 8.50
CA THR A 780 22.77 15.73 8.69
C THR A 780 23.20 15.15 10.03
N TYR A 781 24.06 14.14 9.99
CA TYR A 781 24.68 13.48 11.13
C TYR A 781 25.99 12.77 10.73
N PHE A 782 27.06 12.95 11.51
CA PHE A 782 28.39 12.39 11.22
C PHE A 782 28.54 10.88 11.49
N GLY A 783 27.56 10.26 12.14
CA GLY A 783 27.40 8.80 12.15
C GLY A 783 28.13 8.05 13.26
N GLU A 784 28.55 8.70 14.34
CA GLU A 784 29.32 8.12 15.44
C GLU A 784 28.64 6.86 16.03
N PHE A 785 27.32 6.89 16.22
CA PHE A 785 26.52 5.75 16.67
C PHE A 785 26.63 4.55 15.72
N TYR A 786 26.53 4.79 14.41
CA TYR A 786 26.67 3.73 13.40
C TYR A 786 28.11 3.25 13.31
N THR A 787 29.06 4.16 13.45
CA THR A 787 30.51 3.88 13.45
C THR A 787 30.89 2.93 14.58
N GLN A 788 30.42 3.18 15.80
CA GLN A 788 30.64 2.28 16.94
C GLN A 788 30.08 0.87 16.67
N ARG A 789 28.90 0.78 16.03
CA ARG A 789 28.32 -0.51 15.64
C ARG A 789 29.11 -1.21 14.53
N ARG A 790 29.61 -0.47 13.54
CA ARG A 790 30.43 -1.01 12.45
C ARG A 790 31.79 -1.52 12.97
N GLN A 791 32.45 -0.76 13.84
CA GLN A 791 33.70 -1.16 14.49
C GLN A 791 33.56 -2.45 15.31
N LYS A 792 32.46 -2.61 16.09
CA LYS A 792 32.19 -3.86 16.83
C LYS A 792 32.06 -5.09 15.93
N ASN A 793 31.72 -4.90 14.65
CA ASN A 793 31.58 -5.94 13.66
C ASN A 793 32.78 -6.01 12.69
N ASN A 794 33.90 -5.35 13.00
CA ASN A 794 35.10 -5.27 12.16
C ASN A 794 34.82 -4.78 10.72
N VAL A 795 33.84 -3.89 10.56
CA VAL A 795 33.52 -3.27 9.26
C VAL A 795 34.29 -1.96 9.12
N GLU A 796 34.97 -1.78 7.98
CA GLU A 796 35.65 -0.54 7.64
C GLU A 796 34.68 0.64 7.57
N ASP A 797 35.09 1.79 8.11
CA ASP A 797 34.22 2.94 8.34
C ASP A 797 34.89 4.26 7.92
N ALA A 798 34.17 5.08 7.14
CA ALA A 798 34.71 6.32 6.61
C ALA A 798 35.09 7.35 7.68
N LEU A 799 34.32 7.46 8.77
CA LEU A 799 34.59 8.42 9.84
C LEU A 799 35.90 8.12 10.54
N THR A 800 36.19 6.83 10.77
CA THR A 800 37.45 6.39 11.41
C THR A 800 38.64 6.44 10.47
N LYS A 801 38.43 6.17 9.18
CA LYS A 801 39.50 6.14 8.17
C LYS A 801 39.89 7.53 7.66
N TYR A 802 38.91 8.39 7.38
CA TYR A 802 39.10 9.68 6.71
C TYR A 802 38.67 10.89 7.54
N GLY A 803 38.03 10.66 8.70
CA GLY A 803 37.58 11.72 9.59
C GLY A 803 36.26 12.37 9.18
N TYR A 804 35.83 13.37 9.96
CA TYR A 804 34.52 14.03 9.85
C TYR A 804 34.31 14.77 8.52
N ARG A 805 35.41 15.23 7.89
CA ARG A 805 35.35 16.05 6.68
C ARG A 805 35.01 15.27 5.42
N HIS A 806 35.26 13.95 5.41
CA HIS A 806 35.13 13.10 4.23
C HIS A 806 33.77 13.23 3.55
N SER A 807 32.70 13.25 4.34
CA SER A 807 31.33 13.19 3.83
C SER A 807 30.86 14.45 3.09
N PHE A 808 31.55 15.57 3.27
CA PHE A 808 31.20 16.85 2.65
C PHE A 808 31.97 17.14 1.35
N ASN A 809 33.12 16.50 1.13
CA ASN A 809 34.06 16.84 0.05
C ASN A 809 33.38 16.96 -1.34
N SER A 810 32.53 16.00 -1.69
CA SER A 810 31.92 15.93 -3.03
C SER A 810 30.77 16.91 -3.24
N ILE A 811 30.17 17.45 -2.17
CA ILE A 811 29.11 18.47 -2.24
C ILE A 811 29.60 19.88 -1.88
N GLN A 812 30.87 20.00 -1.47
CA GLN A 812 31.50 21.28 -1.11
C GLN A 812 31.31 22.39 -2.17
N PRO A 813 31.42 22.12 -3.50
CA PRO A 813 31.22 23.18 -4.49
C PRO A 813 29.80 23.80 -4.46
N ILE A 814 28.78 23.00 -4.15
CA ILE A 814 27.40 23.50 -4.00
C ILE A 814 27.31 24.40 -2.76
N LEU A 815 27.88 23.96 -1.63
CA LEU A 815 27.88 24.71 -0.38
C LEU A 815 28.62 26.06 -0.51
N GLN A 816 29.79 26.05 -1.13
CA GLN A 816 30.59 27.27 -1.35
C GLN A 816 29.91 28.29 -2.28
N SER A 817 28.92 27.87 -3.06
CA SER A 817 28.13 28.79 -3.89
C SER A 817 27.07 29.57 -3.08
N GLY A 818 26.77 29.14 -1.86
CA GLY A 818 25.81 29.79 -0.97
C GLY A 818 26.44 30.93 -0.17
N HIS A 819 25.70 32.03 -0.05
CA HIS A 819 26.03 33.11 0.88
C HIS A 819 25.60 32.77 2.31
N TYR A 820 24.68 31.81 2.45
CA TYR A 820 24.20 31.31 3.73
C TYR A 820 23.80 29.84 3.58
N ASN A 821 24.21 28.96 4.50
CA ASN A 821 23.93 27.53 4.45
C ASN A 821 23.20 27.06 5.71
N ILE A 822 22.06 26.39 5.52
CA ILE A 822 21.22 25.82 6.58
C ILE A 822 21.26 24.29 6.46
N ALA A 823 21.44 23.57 7.56
CA ALA A 823 21.38 22.11 7.57
C ALA A 823 20.42 21.58 8.66
N ASN A 824 19.74 20.47 8.40
CA ASN A 824 18.99 19.78 9.43
C ASN A 824 19.88 18.85 10.25
N PHE A 825 20.23 19.24 11.48
CA PHE A 825 21.17 18.49 12.31
C PHE A 825 20.43 17.51 13.21
N GLU A 826 20.60 16.21 12.95
CA GLU A 826 19.82 15.12 13.57
C GLU A 826 20.61 14.32 14.61
N ALA A 827 21.33 15.02 15.48
CA ALA A 827 22.00 14.41 16.60
C ALA A 827 22.13 15.39 17.76
N VAL A 828 22.45 14.85 18.93
CA VAL A 828 22.80 15.64 20.11
C VAL A 828 24.31 15.73 20.21
N LEU A 829 24.84 16.94 20.32
CA LEU A 829 26.25 17.16 20.64
C LEU A 829 26.43 16.99 22.14
N THR A 830 27.18 15.97 22.54
CA THR A 830 27.32 15.62 23.96
C THR A 830 28.62 14.88 24.26
N GLU A 831 29.13 15.08 25.46
CA GLU A 831 30.22 14.28 26.05
C GLU A 831 29.67 13.18 26.99
N LEU A 832 28.34 13.09 27.14
CA LEU A 832 27.70 12.08 27.99
C LEU A 832 27.91 10.68 27.40
N GLU A 833 28.47 9.78 28.21
CA GLU A 833 28.71 8.39 27.79
C GLU A 833 27.41 7.59 27.59
N ARG A 834 26.32 7.95 28.28
CA ARG A 834 25.05 7.21 28.26
C ARG A 834 23.86 8.15 28.16
N SER A 835 22.93 7.79 27.29
CA SER A 835 21.62 8.44 27.17
C SER A 835 20.63 7.86 28.19
N PRO A 836 19.70 8.68 28.73
CA PRO A 836 18.58 8.19 29.53
C PRO A 836 17.57 7.35 28.72
N LEU A 837 17.61 7.41 27.39
CA LEU A 837 16.74 6.67 26.49
C LEU A 837 17.40 5.39 25.95
N GLN A 838 18.62 5.09 26.39
CA GLN A 838 19.37 3.91 25.96
C GLN A 838 18.57 2.63 26.25
N GLY A 839 18.24 1.88 25.19
CA GLY A 839 17.46 0.64 25.30
C GLY A 839 15.95 0.83 25.24
N SER A 840 15.44 2.06 25.40
CA SER A 840 14.01 2.38 25.23
C SER A 840 13.71 2.96 23.85
N LYS A 841 14.60 3.81 23.32
CA LYS A 841 14.53 4.30 21.93
C LYS A 841 15.49 3.50 21.04
N PRO A 842 15.07 3.06 19.84
CA PRO A 842 15.89 2.19 18.99
C PRO A 842 17.16 2.87 18.45
N PHE A 843 17.08 4.18 18.22
CA PHE A 843 18.17 5.01 17.71
C PHE A 843 18.35 6.23 18.61
N VAL A 844 19.51 6.29 19.25
CA VAL A 844 19.96 7.38 20.13
C VAL A 844 21.22 7.94 19.49
N LEU A 845 21.13 9.15 18.93
CA LEU A 845 22.18 9.73 18.09
C LEU A 845 22.94 10.81 18.86
N GLY A 846 24.15 10.45 19.29
CA GLY A 846 25.12 11.37 19.88
C GLY A 846 26.26 11.67 18.90
N GLY A 847 26.75 12.90 18.92
CA GLY A 847 27.92 13.34 18.18
C GLY A 847 28.90 14.11 19.06
N HIS A 848 30.17 14.13 18.67
CA HIS A 848 31.20 14.84 19.44
C HIS A 848 31.05 16.36 19.25
N PRO A 849 30.87 17.17 20.32
CA PRO A 849 30.67 18.61 20.22
C PRO A 849 31.73 19.34 19.37
N GLY A 850 33.01 19.27 19.77
CA GLY A 850 34.09 19.96 19.05
C GLY A 850 34.24 19.53 17.60
N LYS A 851 34.40 18.22 17.33
CA LYS A 851 34.65 17.72 15.97
C LYS A 851 33.50 17.98 15.00
N SER A 852 32.26 17.83 15.47
CA SER A 852 31.06 18.09 14.67
C SER A 852 30.97 19.56 14.29
N VAL A 853 31.10 20.45 15.28
CA VAL A 853 31.02 21.90 15.10
C VAL A 853 32.16 22.43 14.23
N ASP A 854 33.39 21.99 14.46
CA ASP A 854 34.55 22.34 13.62
C ASP A 854 34.33 21.97 12.15
N THR A 855 33.68 20.82 11.91
CA THR A 855 33.40 20.35 10.56
C THR A 855 32.29 21.15 9.90
N LEU A 856 31.18 21.40 10.61
CA LEU A 856 30.10 22.27 10.12
C LEU A 856 30.62 23.65 9.74
N LYS A 857 31.45 24.26 10.60
CA LYS A 857 32.08 25.57 10.35
C LYS A 857 33.04 25.54 9.16
N HIS A 858 33.83 24.47 9.02
CA HIS A 858 34.77 24.33 7.90
C HIS A 858 34.06 24.36 6.53
N TYR A 859 32.86 23.78 6.45
CA TYR A 859 32.04 23.77 5.23
C TYR A 859 31.03 24.91 5.14
N GLY A 860 31.14 25.91 6.02
CA GLY A 860 30.35 27.13 5.98
C GLY A 860 28.87 26.93 6.34
N ILE A 861 28.54 26.00 7.22
CA ILE A 861 27.17 25.90 7.76
C ILE A 861 26.94 27.02 8.77
N ASP A 862 26.02 27.93 8.45
CA ASP A 862 25.75 29.14 9.23
C ASP A 862 24.59 28.95 10.22
N ALA A 863 23.65 28.07 9.90
CA ALA A 863 22.56 27.72 10.80
C ALA A 863 22.17 26.24 10.72
N VAL A 864 21.58 25.73 11.80
CA VAL A 864 21.00 24.39 11.84
C VAL A 864 19.57 24.38 12.37
N THR A 865 18.74 23.55 11.76
CA THR A 865 17.43 23.19 12.32
C THR A 865 17.59 22.05 13.31
N LEU A 866 16.96 22.18 14.49
CA LEU A 866 17.02 21.19 15.58
C LEU A 866 15.65 20.57 15.92
N GLY A 867 14.60 21.06 15.27
CA GLY A 867 13.21 20.61 15.39
C GLY A 867 12.96 19.26 14.75
N ASN A 868 13.58 18.23 15.29
CA ASN A 868 13.52 16.85 14.81
C ASN A 868 13.32 15.86 15.97
N ASN A 869 13.31 14.57 15.63
CA ASN A 869 13.07 13.45 16.54
C ASN A 869 14.32 13.00 17.32
N HIS A 870 15.45 13.70 17.27
CA HIS A 870 16.72 13.28 17.89
C HIS A 870 17.30 14.27 18.92
N ILE A 871 16.93 15.56 18.88
CA ILE A 871 17.56 16.58 19.74
C ILE A 871 17.44 16.33 21.26
N MET A 872 16.46 15.54 21.70
CA MET A 872 16.26 15.15 23.10
C MET A 872 16.82 13.76 23.46
N ASP A 873 17.63 13.15 22.60
CA ASP A 873 18.17 11.81 22.82
C ASP A 873 19.01 11.68 24.10
N TYR A 874 19.62 12.78 24.55
CA TYR A 874 20.37 12.86 25.80
C TYR A 874 19.70 13.78 26.84
N GLY A 875 18.39 13.97 26.72
CA GLY A 875 17.61 14.83 27.60
C GLY A 875 18.01 16.31 27.53
N GLU A 876 17.55 17.07 28.53
CA GLU A 876 17.80 18.52 28.62
C GLU A 876 19.29 18.87 28.66
N GLU A 877 20.11 18.09 29.36
CA GLU A 877 21.56 18.32 29.46
C GLU A 877 22.25 18.25 28.09
N GLY A 878 21.89 17.24 27.28
CA GLY A 878 22.40 17.10 25.92
C GLY A 878 21.96 18.23 25.00
N LEU A 879 20.68 18.64 25.07
CA LEU A 879 20.18 19.80 24.34
C LEU A 879 20.94 21.08 24.73
N ARG A 880 21.18 21.28 26.03
CA ARG A 880 21.91 22.45 26.55
C ARG A 880 23.34 22.51 26.02
N THR A 881 24.03 21.37 26.00
CA THR A 881 25.37 21.22 25.44
C THR A 881 25.39 21.50 23.94
N THR A 882 24.38 21.00 23.21
CA THR A 882 24.23 21.24 21.77
C THR A 882 24.04 22.70 21.45
N LEU A 883 23.12 23.38 22.15
CA LEU A 883 22.88 24.81 21.98
C LEU A 883 24.14 25.63 22.30
N SER A 884 24.87 25.29 23.36
CA SER A 884 26.12 26.01 23.73
C SER A 884 27.20 25.84 22.67
N ALA A 885 27.47 24.60 22.24
CA ALA A 885 28.55 24.30 21.30
C ALA A 885 28.33 24.96 19.93
N LEU A 886 27.09 24.96 19.43
CA LEU A 886 26.74 25.63 18.17
C LEU A 886 26.83 27.15 18.30
N HIS A 887 26.31 27.71 19.39
CA HIS A 887 26.35 29.14 19.66
C HIS A 887 27.79 29.67 19.79
N GLU A 888 28.65 29.00 20.54
CA GLU A 888 30.06 29.38 20.72
C GLU A 888 30.84 29.39 19.41
N ALA A 889 30.44 28.57 18.44
CA ALA A 889 31.03 28.54 17.11
C ALA A 889 30.45 29.57 16.12
N GLY A 890 29.38 30.27 16.50
CA GLY A 890 28.68 31.24 15.67
C GLY A 890 27.65 30.61 14.73
N ILE A 891 27.23 29.36 14.97
CA ILE A 891 26.20 28.67 14.18
C ILE A 891 24.84 28.91 14.83
N LEU A 892 23.91 29.53 14.10
CA LEU A 892 22.56 29.82 14.62
C LEU A 892 21.69 28.55 14.68
N THR A 893 20.74 28.53 15.62
CA THR A 893 19.86 27.38 15.84
C THR A 893 18.40 27.79 15.94
N PHE A 894 17.49 26.97 15.41
CA PHE A 894 16.05 27.15 15.57
C PHE A 894 15.31 25.80 15.53
N GLY A 895 14.11 25.74 16.10
CA GLY A 895 13.29 24.53 16.20
C GLY A 895 13.50 23.68 17.47
N ALA A 896 14.40 24.07 18.37
CA ALA A 896 14.53 23.48 19.70
C ALA A 896 15.02 24.51 20.72
N GLY A 897 14.73 24.30 22.00
CA GLY A 897 15.05 25.28 23.02
C GLY A 897 14.84 24.78 24.45
N LEU A 898 15.32 25.56 25.43
CA LEU A 898 15.18 25.27 26.85
C LEU A 898 13.78 25.60 27.41
N ASN A 899 12.91 26.15 26.57
CA ASN A 899 11.49 26.36 26.79
C ASN A 899 10.78 26.48 25.42
N ALA A 900 9.44 26.47 25.43
CA ALA A 900 8.62 26.56 24.22
C ALA A 900 8.90 27.84 23.42
N VAL A 901 9.03 28.99 24.09
CA VAL A 901 9.32 30.28 23.42
C VAL A 901 10.63 30.23 22.63
N GLN A 902 11.68 29.61 23.19
CA GLN A 902 12.95 29.43 22.49
C GLN A 902 12.82 28.43 21.34
N ALA A 903 12.12 27.31 21.55
CA ALA A 903 11.97 26.27 20.53
C ALA A 903 11.18 26.77 19.32
N GLU A 904 10.12 27.55 19.55
CA GLU A 904 9.22 28.10 18.52
C GLU A 904 9.76 29.41 17.89
N LYS A 905 10.92 29.90 18.34
CA LYS A 905 11.54 31.12 17.82
C LYS A 905 12.04 30.91 16.38
N PRO A 906 11.58 31.68 15.39
CA PRO A 906 12.03 31.53 14.02
C PRO A 906 13.43 32.12 13.80
N LEU A 907 14.04 31.75 12.66
CA LEU A 907 15.19 32.41 12.09
C LEU A 907 14.73 33.59 11.21
N HIS A 908 15.28 34.78 11.41
CA HIS A 908 15.04 35.95 10.56
C HIS A 908 16.28 36.21 9.69
N ILE A 909 16.10 36.32 8.38
CA ILE A 909 17.17 36.70 7.45
C ILE A 909 16.67 37.92 6.67
N SER A 910 17.36 39.05 6.82
CA SER A 910 17.13 40.24 6.00
C SER A 910 18.03 40.21 4.77
N VAL A 911 17.44 40.30 3.59
CA VAL A 911 18.13 40.38 2.30
C VAL A 911 17.73 41.71 1.65
N GLY A 912 18.57 42.74 1.77
CA GLY A 912 18.18 44.10 1.41
C GLY A 912 16.96 44.57 2.22
N GLU A 913 15.87 44.94 1.53
CA GLU A 913 14.59 45.33 2.15
C GLU A 913 13.64 44.15 2.42
N LYS A 914 14.00 42.93 2.00
CA LYS A 914 13.16 41.75 2.15
C LYS A 914 13.48 41.01 3.44
N GLU A 915 12.45 40.50 4.10
CA GLU A 915 12.57 39.67 5.29
C GLU A 915 12.16 38.23 4.97
N ILE A 916 12.99 37.27 5.38
CA ILE A 916 12.74 35.84 5.29
C ILE A 916 12.60 35.31 6.72
N ILE A 917 11.54 34.55 6.99
CA ILE A 917 11.25 34.00 8.31
C ILE A 917 11.18 32.48 8.21
N GLY A 918 12.12 31.79 8.85
CA GLY A 918 12.25 30.34 8.87
C GLY A 918 11.74 29.74 10.17
N TYR A 919 10.64 28.99 10.11
CA TYR A 919 10.15 28.16 11.22
C TYR A 919 10.58 26.72 11.05
N ASN A 920 10.88 26.02 12.14
CA ASN A 920 11.18 24.60 12.12
C ASN A 920 10.49 23.88 13.28
N ALA A 921 9.91 22.71 12.99
CA ALA A 921 9.30 21.88 14.01
C ALA A 921 9.19 20.42 13.58
N TYR A 922 9.06 19.54 14.58
CA TYR A 922 8.77 18.13 14.42
C TYR A 922 7.25 17.89 14.44
N TRP A 923 6.72 17.11 13.50
CA TRP A 923 5.29 16.77 13.50
C TRP A 923 4.85 16.02 14.76
N TYR A 924 3.61 16.25 15.20
CA TYR A 924 3.11 15.62 16.41
C TYR A 924 3.06 14.08 16.27
N ARG A 925 3.63 13.39 17.26
CA ARG A 925 3.61 11.93 17.40
C ARG A 925 3.28 11.56 18.85
N PRO A 926 2.17 10.85 19.12
CA PRO A 926 1.74 10.56 20.49
C PRO A 926 2.81 9.89 21.36
N TYR A 927 3.49 8.86 20.85
CA TYR A 927 4.52 8.16 21.62
C TYR A 927 5.75 9.05 21.93
N MET A 928 6.09 9.99 21.04
CA MET A 928 7.20 10.94 21.28
C MET A 928 6.85 11.93 22.39
N TYR A 929 5.58 12.30 22.50
CA TYR A 929 5.10 13.12 23.60
C TYR A 929 4.97 12.30 24.89
N GLN A 930 4.09 11.30 24.89
CA GLN A 930 3.69 10.56 26.09
C GLN A 930 4.82 9.72 26.72
N THR A 931 5.68 9.10 25.90
CA THR A 931 6.71 8.18 26.41
C THR A 931 8.03 8.88 26.65
N PHE A 932 8.39 9.85 25.81
CA PHE A 932 9.73 10.42 25.81
C PHE A 932 9.79 11.91 26.17
N ASN A 933 8.65 12.60 26.28
CA ASN A 933 8.55 14.04 26.58
C ASN A 933 9.46 14.92 25.68
N PHE A 934 9.42 14.69 24.36
CA PHE A 934 10.36 15.35 23.43
C PHE A 934 10.04 16.81 23.13
N TYR A 935 8.76 17.18 23.17
CA TYR A 935 8.31 18.49 22.71
C TYR A 935 8.44 19.55 23.81
N ALA A 936 8.92 20.73 23.44
CA ALA A 936 8.94 21.88 24.34
C ALA A 936 7.52 22.36 24.61
N ILE A 937 7.17 22.60 25.88
CA ILE A 937 5.87 23.09 26.31
C ILE A 937 6.00 23.97 27.56
N GLY A 938 5.54 25.22 27.49
CA GLY A 938 5.79 26.22 28.54
C GLY A 938 7.28 26.37 28.83
N GLU A 939 7.67 26.25 30.09
CA GLU A 939 9.07 26.28 30.54
C GLU A 939 9.85 24.96 30.34
N GLU A 940 9.28 23.93 29.70
CA GLU A 940 9.99 22.67 29.44
C GLU A 940 10.86 22.74 28.18
N ALA A 941 12.09 22.25 28.31
CA ALA A 941 13.04 22.13 27.22
C ALA A 941 12.63 21.03 26.23
N GLY A 942 12.87 21.24 24.94
CA GLY A 942 12.51 20.26 23.91
C GLY A 942 12.56 20.79 22.49
N THR A 943 12.04 19.94 21.59
CA THR A 943 11.84 20.23 20.17
C THR A 943 10.53 20.99 19.96
N ALA A 944 10.48 21.92 19.00
CA ALA A 944 9.23 22.56 18.62
C ALA A 944 8.27 21.53 18.01
N CYS A 945 7.00 21.59 18.39
CA CYS A 945 5.97 20.69 17.89
C CYS A 945 5.15 21.39 16.79
N LEU A 946 5.01 20.77 15.61
CA LEU A 946 4.05 21.22 14.61
C LEU A 946 2.63 20.86 15.07
N ASN A 947 2.03 21.84 15.75
CA ASN A 947 0.71 21.79 16.34
C ASN A 947 -0.07 23.07 15.98
N GLN A 948 -1.35 23.15 16.37
CA GLN A 948 -2.19 24.29 16.02
C GLN A 948 -1.68 25.62 16.62
N GLY A 949 -1.12 25.64 17.82
CA GLY A 949 -0.58 26.85 18.45
C GLY A 949 0.55 27.49 17.64
N LEU A 950 1.46 26.68 17.10
CA LEU A 950 2.52 27.16 16.20
C LEU A 950 1.95 27.66 14.86
N ILE A 951 0.92 26.99 14.33
CA ILE A 951 0.22 27.43 13.11
C ILE A 951 -0.44 28.81 13.33
N ASP A 952 -1.06 29.03 14.49
CA ASP A 952 -1.66 30.32 14.84
C ASP A 952 -0.59 31.41 14.99
N GLN A 953 0.57 31.09 15.57
CA GLN A 953 1.70 32.02 15.65
C GLN A 953 2.19 32.44 14.26
N ILE A 954 2.25 31.51 13.30
CA ILE A 954 2.61 31.83 11.91
C ILE A 954 1.55 32.72 11.25
N GLN A 955 0.27 32.47 11.54
CA GLN A 955 -0.82 33.31 11.05
C GLN A 955 -0.74 34.75 11.61
N GLU A 956 -0.42 34.89 12.90
CA GLU A 956 -0.16 36.18 13.55
C GLU A 956 1.10 36.85 12.99
N GLU A 957 2.15 36.08 12.67
CA GLU A 957 3.37 36.58 12.02
C GLU A 957 3.08 37.14 10.63
N ARG A 958 2.33 36.40 9.80
CA ARG A 958 1.89 36.85 8.48
C ARG A 958 1.07 38.14 8.55
N GLN A 959 0.24 38.32 9.58
CA GLN A 959 -0.53 39.54 9.78
C GLN A 959 0.35 40.73 10.15
N ARG A 960 1.37 40.52 11.00
CA ARG A 960 2.32 41.58 11.39
C ARG A 960 3.28 41.94 10.26
N ASN A 961 3.74 40.95 9.51
CA ASN A 961 4.74 41.08 8.45
C ASN A 961 4.19 40.55 7.11
N PRO A 962 3.25 41.28 6.46
CA PRO A 962 2.55 40.80 5.26
C PRO A 962 3.49 40.53 4.08
N ASN A 963 4.62 41.24 4.01
CA ASN A 963 5.60 41.15 2.93
C ASN A 963 6.77 40.18 3.19
N ALA A 964 6.83 39.56 4.37
CA ALA A 964 7.89 38.59 4.69
C ALA A 964 7.71 37.30 3.87
N TYR A 965 8.81 36.67 3.47
CA TYR A 965 8.79 35.36 2.83
C TYR A 965 8.93 34.27 3.90
N ILE A 966 7.86 33.54 4.18
CA ILE A 966 7.82 32.57 5.29
C ILE A 966 8.15 31.17 4.77
N ILE A 967 9.19 30.55 5.31
CA ILE A 967 9.62 29.18 5.00
C ILE A 967 9.36 28.31 6.22
N PHE A 968 8.73 27.15 6.01
CA PHE A 968 8.56 26.15 7.05
C PHE A 968 9.40 24.91 6.77
N PHE A 969 10.35 24.61 7.65
CA PHE A 969 11.19 23.43 7.65
C PHE A 969 10.52 22.33 8.48
N ALA A 970 9.88 21.38 7.82
CA ALA A 970 9.11 20.34 8.49
C ALA A 970 9.90 19.05 8.63
N HIS A 971 10.21 18.62 9.87
CA HIS A 971 10.68 17.26 10.08
C HIS A 971 9.46 16.32 10.19
N TRP A 972 9.23 15.50 9.17
CA TRP A 972 8.04 14.64 9.06
C TRP A 972 8.22 13.46 8.10
N GLY A 973 7.18 12.63 7.98
CA GLY A 973 7.20 11.45 7.11
C GLY A 973 7.70 10.20 7.83
N PHE A 974 7.72 9.10 7.10
CA PHE A 974 8.26 7.83 7.57
C PHE A 974 9.49 7.47 6.75
N ASP A 975 10.48 6.87 7.41
CA ASP A 975 11.75 6.49 6.83
C ASP A 975 11.55 5.71 5.53
N PHE A 976 12.09 6.27 4.45
CA PHE A 976 12.11 5.68 3.12
C PHE A 976 10.71 5.41 2.50
N GLU A 977 9.67 6.12 2.94
CA GLU A 977 8.32 6.03 2.38
C GLU A 977 7.93 7.23 1.52
N VAL A 978 6.93 7.06 0.64
CA VAL A 978 6.33 8.16 -0.12
C VAL A 978 5.47 9.07 0.77
N VAL A 979 5.02 10.20 0.21
CA VAL A 979 4.22 11.21 0.93
C VAL A 979 2.96 10.63 1.54
N GLN A 980 2.79 10.84 2.85
CA GLN A 980 1.67 10.36 3.62
C GLN A 980 0.49 11.35 3.63
N PRO A 981 -0.76 10.89 3.81
CA PRO A 981 -1.93 11.79 3.92
C PRO A 981 -1.79 12.85 5.01
N MET A 982 -1.16 12.50 6.13
CA MET A 982 -0.93 13.43 7.24
C MET A 982 0.03 14.57 6.88
N GLN A 983 1.09 14.29 6.10
CA GLN A 983 1.98 15.33 5.59
C GLN A 983 1.21 16.33 4.72
N ARG A 984 0.31 15.85 3.86
CA ARG A 984 -0.53 16.72 3.01
C ARG A 984 -1.47 17.60 3.83
N ASN A 985 -2.05 17.05 4.89
CA ASN A 985 -2.94 17.80 5.78
C ASN A 985 -2.20 18.94 6.48
N TYR A 986 -1.01 18.67 7.05
CA TYR A 986 -0.19 19.71 7.65
C TYR A 986 0.28 20.74 6.63
N ALA A 987 0.72 20.31 5.44
CA ALA A 987 1.13 21.22 4.38
C ALA A 987 0.00 22.18 4.00
N LYS A 988 -1.23 21.69 3.86
CA LYS A 988 -2.41 22.52 3.60
C LYS A 988 -2.62 23.57 4.70
N GLN A 989 -2.58 23.17 5.96
CA GLN A 989 -2.78 24.07 7.11
C GLN A 989 -1.70 25.15 7.20
N LEU A 990 -0.44 24.79 6.95
CA LEU A 990 0.68 25.73 6.94
C LEU A 990 0.56 26.76 5.81
N ILE A 991 0.22 26.32 4.60
CA ILE A 991 -0.05 27.24 3.48
C ILE A 991 -1.25 28.16 3.79
N GLU A 992 -2.32 27.63 4.38
CA GLU A 992 -3.49 28.42 4.79
C GLU A 992 -3.16 29.44 5.90
N ALA A 993 -2.20 29.13 6.78
CA ALA A 993 -1.69 30.07 7.79
C ALA A 993 -0.75 31.15 7.22
N GLY A 994 -0.35 31.02 5.95
CA GLY A 994 0.46 32.02 5.26
C GLY A 994 1.93 31.64 5.07
N VAL A 995 2.30 30.36 5.13
CA VAL A 995 3.63 29.90 4.68
C VAL A 995 3.75 30.01 3.16
N ASP A 996 4.89 30.50 2.65
CA ASP A 996 5.15 30.64 1.21
C ASP A 996 5.81 29.41 0.60
N LEU A 997 6.65 28.73 1.37
CA LEU A 997 7.40 27.55 0.95
C LEU A 997 7.54 26.57 2.10
N ILE A 998 7.26 25.30 1.84
CA ILE A 998 7.50 24.21 2.79
C ILE A 998 8.63 23.34 2.28
N ILE A 999 9.62 23.07 3.13
CA ILE A 999 10.73 22.18 2.86
C ILE A 999 10.74 21.08 3.93
N GLY A 1000 10.36 19.88 3.52
CA GLY A 1000 10.29 18.72 4.39
C GLY A 1000 11.61 17.94 4.44
N HIS A 1001 11.86 17.31 5.58
CA HIS A 1001 13.01 16.46 5.87
C HIS A 1001 12.60 15.35 6.87
N GLY A 1002 13.48 14.39 7.18
CA GLY A 1002 13.19 13.25 8.08
C GLY A 1002 12.69 11.96 7.40
N ALA A 1003 12.23 12.00 6.15
CA ALA A 1003 11.90 10.78 5.41
C ALA A 1003 13.13 10.03 4.86
N HIS A 1004 14.32 10.62 4.93
CA HIS A 1004 15.60 10.09 4.41
C HIS A 1004 15.67 9.82 2.88
N LEU A 1005 14.65 10.18 2.10
CA LEU A 1005 14.68 10.23 0.62
C LEU A 1005 14.05 11.51 0.07
N MET A 1006 14.30 11.81 -1.21
CA MET A 1006 13.50 12.80 -1.93
C MET A 1006 12.04 12.33 -2.10
N GLN A 1007 11.07 13.19 -1.80
CA GLN A 1007 9.65 12.93 -2.00
C GLN A 1007 9.06 13.84 -3.09
N GLU A 1008 7.74 13.75 -3.30
CA GLU A 1008 6.98 14.61 -4.23
C GLU A 1008 7.23 16.10 -4.00
N ILE A 1009 7.21 16.86 -5.09
CA ILE A 1009 7.19 18.32 -5.11
C ILE A 1009 5.88 18.75 -5.77
N SER A 1010 5.04 19.50 -5.06
CA SER A 1010 3.75 19.93 -5.61
C SER A 1010 3.32 21.31 -5.13
N ARG A 1011 2.19 21.79 -5.65
CA ARG A 1011 1.61 23.10 -5.33
C ARG A 1011 0.32 22.95 -4.53
N ILE A 1012 0.17 23.78 -3.50
CA ILE A 1012 -1.08 24.00 -2.77
C ILE A 1012 -1.36 25.50 -2.81
N ASN A 1013 -2.51 25.92 -3.34
CA ASN A 1013 -2.87 27.34 -3.51
C ASN A 1013 -1.74 28.18 -4.17
N ASN A 1014 -1.13 27.66 -5.23
CA ASN A 1014 0.03 28.23 -5.94
C ASN A 1014 1.33 28.37 -5.14
N LYS A 1015 1.41 27.84 -3.92
CA LYS A 1015 2.63 27.79 -3.10
C LYS A 1015 3.28 26.41 -3.20
N TRP A 1016 4.61 26.38 -3.21
CA TRP A 1016 5.36 25.14 -3.39
C TRP A 1016 5.56 24.39 -2.08
N VAL A 1017 5.45 23.06 -2.16
CA VAL A 1017 5.68 22.12 -1.07
C VAL A 1017 6.65 21.05 -1.56
N LEU A 1018 7.82 21.01 -0.92
CA LEU A 1018 8.80 19.94 -1.09
C LEU A 1018 8.59 19.00 0.09
N TYR A 1019 7.92 17.87 -0.10
CA TYR A 1019 7.54 17.03 1.04
C TYR A 1019 8.74 16.37 1.73
N GLY A 1020 9.86 16.17 1.02
CA GLY A 1020 11.07 15.58 1.56
C GLY A 1020 12.24 15.86 0.63
N ILE A 1021 13.31 16.46 1.15
CA ILE A 1021 14.58 16.62 0.41
C ILE A 1021 15.60 15.51 0.70
N GLY A 1022 15.30 14.62 1.65
CA GLY A 1022 16.13 13.47 2.00
C GLY A 1022 17.37 13.82 2.82
N ASN A 1023 18.35 12.92 2.83
CA ASN A 1023 19.62 13.11 3.55
C ASN A 1023 20.52 14.13 2.85
N GLY A 1024 21.14 15.02 3.64
CA GLY A 1024 22.33 15.78 3.24
C GLY A 1024 23.57 14.92 3.49
N VAL A 1025 24.24 15.15 4.63
CA VAL A 1025 25.37 14.33 5.11
C VAL A 1025 24.92 13.47 6.28
N PHE A 1026 24.47 12.24 6.04
CA PHE A 1026 23.94 11.38 7.09
C PHE A 1026 24.63 10.02 7.10
N ASN A 1027 25.58 9.80 8.01
CA ASN A 1027 26.52 8.66 7.96
C ASN A 1027 25.98 7.33 8.52
N SER A 1028 24.73 6.98 8.19
CA SER A 1028 24.16 5.65 8.36
C SER A 1028 24.46 4.75 7.16
N ASN A 1029 24.12 3.46 7.21
CA ASN A 1029 24.21 2.62 6.00
C ASN A 1029 23.10 2.94 4.98
N GLY A 1030 22.05 3.66 5.38
CA GLY A 1030 20.81 3.82 4.61
C GLY A 1030 20.00 2.51 4.48
N GLU A 1031 18.76 2.63 4.02
CA GLU A 1031 17.88 1.47 3.75
C GLU A 1031 17.39 1.40 2.30
N TYR A 1032 18.00 2.19 1.40
CA TYR A 1032 17.58 2.29 -0.01
C TYR A 1032 17.48 0.93 -0.71
N GLN A 1033 18.52 0.09 -0.59
CA GLN A 1033 18.54 -1.25 -1.18
C GLN A 1033 17.61 -2.23 -0.46
N LEU A 1034 17.50 -2.12 0.87
CA LEU A 1034 16.63 -2.96 1.69
C LEU A 1034 15.15 -2.73 1.37
N ARG A 1035 14.80 -1.49 1.08
CA ARG A 1035 13.43 -1.05 0.80
C ARG A 1035 13.12 -0.90 -0.69
N HIS A 1036 14.12 -1.08 -1.55
CA HIS A 1036 14.00 -0.98 -3.01
C HIS A 1036 13.49 0.39 -3.46
N VAL A 1037 14.03 1.45 -2.86
CA VAL A 1037 13.69 2.84 -3.17
C VAL A 1037 14.88 3.58 -3.80
N PRO A 1038 14.64 4.58 -4.66
CA PRO A 1038 15.71 5.34 -5.30
C PRO A 1038 16.63 6.06 -4.29
N PRO A 1039 17.96 5.99 -4.47
CA PRO A 1039 18.93 6.52 -3.51
C PRO A 1039 19.28 7.99 -3.72
N TYR A 1040 18.26 8.85 -3.85
CA TYR A 1040 18.48 10.26 -4.16
C TYR A 1040 17.92 11.19 -3.08
N SER A 1041 18.64 12.29 -2.88
CA SER A 1041 18.25 13.44 -2.07
C SER A 1041 18.43 14.73 -2.89
N PHE A 1042 18.02 15.87 -2.35
CA PHE A 1042 18.30 17.19 -2.90
C PHE A 1042 19.08 18.05 -1.92
N ILE A 1043 19.98 18.86 -2.46
CA ILE A 1043 20.38 20.13 -1.85
C ILE A 1043 19.53 21.23 -2.50
N ALA A 1044 18.74 21.94 -1.69
CA ALA A 1044 17.92 23.03 -2.16
C ALA A 1044 18.69 24.36 -2.07
N GLN A 1045 18.62 25.19 -3.11
CA GLN A 1045 19.24 26.51 -3.14
C GLN A 1045 18.20 27.55 -3.52
N LEU A 1046 17.84 28.41 -2.57
CA LEU A 1046 16.97 29.55 -2.80
C LEU A 1046 17.79 30.73 -3.31
N ARG A 1047 17.32 31.35 -4.39
CA ARG A 1047 17.94 32.55 -4.97
C ARG A 1047 17.00 33.74 -4.82
N PHE A 1048 17.49 34.74 -4.12
CA PHE A 1048 16.82 36.01 -3.88
C PHE A 1048 17.49 37.09 -4.73
N ASP A 1049 16.70 37.96 -5.35
CA ASP A 1049 17.19 39.26 -5.82
C ASP A 1049 16.49 40.40 -5.07
N LYS A 1050 16.73 41.64 -5.48
CA LYS A 1050 16.13 42.84 -4.88
C LYS A 1050 14.60 42.83 -4.83
N HIS A 1051 13.92 41.98 -5.61
CA HIS A 1051 12.46 41.85 -5.64
C HIS A 1051 11.92 40.70 -4.78
N GLY A 1052 12.76 39.76 -4.31
CA GLY A 1052 12.37 38.64 -3.46
C GLY A 1052 12.93 37.28 -3.90
N ALA A 1053 12.40 36.19 -3.30
CA ALA A 1053 12.72 34.83 -3.72
C ALA A 1053 12.14 34.58 -5.10
N ASN A 1054 13.00 34.40 -6.10
CA ASN A 1054 12.52 34.29 -7.48
C ASN A 1054 12.69 32.88 -8.04
N LYS A 1055 13.67 32.13 -7.53
CA LYS A 1055 13.97 30.78 -8.01
C LYS A 1055 14.46 29.87 -6.90
N LEU A 1056 14.01 28.62 -6.94
CA LEU A 1056 14.49 27.51 -6.14
C LEU A 1056 15.20 26.51 -7.06
N PHE A 1057 16.47 26.23 -6.79
CA PHE A 1057 17.25 25.21 -7.49
C PHE A 1057 17.36 23.97 -6.61
N LEU A 1058 17.06 22.80 -7.16
CA LEU A 1058 17.20 21.51 -6.49
C LEU A 1058 18.31 20.74 -7.17
N TYR A 1059 19.42 20.56 -6.46
CA TYR A 1059 20.58 19.81 -6.91
C TYR A 1059 20.48 18.36 -6.39
N PRO A 1060 20.10 17.38 -7.23
CA PRO A 1060 20.08 15.99 -6.82
C PRO A 1060 21.47 15.46 -6.48
N ILE A 1061 21.53 14.72 -5.38
CA ILE A 1061 22.72 14.01 -4.92
C ILE A 1061 22.40 12.51 -4.78
N HIS A 1062 23.39 11.67 -5.01
CA HIS A 1062 23.32 10.23 -4.77
C HIS A 1062 23.72 9.93 -3.33
N SER A 1063 22.80 9.37 -2.55
CA SER A 1063 22.90 9.26 -1.08
C SER A 1063 22.99 7.82 -0.56
N ASP A 1064 23.14 6.81 -1.43
CA ASP A 1064 23.44 5.43 -0.99
C ASP A 1064 24.88 5.35 -0.46
N ASN A 1065 25.00 5.52 0.85
CA ASN A 1065 26.27 5.55 1.57
C ASN A 1065 27.13 4.30 1.42
N LEU A 1066 26.53 3.13 1.17
CA LEU A 1066 27.29 1.91 0.92
C LEU A 1066 27.98 1.92 -0.44
N LYS A 1067 27.47 2.71 -1.39
CA LYS A 1067 28.09 2.90 -2.72
C LYS A 1067 29.02 4.10 -2.76
N THR A 1068 28.70 5.16 -2.05
CA THR A 1068 29.51 6.40 -2.03
C THR A 1068 30.59 6.39 -0.95
N PHE A 1069 30.65 5.34 -0.14
CA PHE A 1069 31.50 5.26 1.05
C PHE A 1069 31.27 6.48 1.97
N TRP A 1070 30.00 6.76 2.27
CA TRP A 1070 29.52 7.88 3.11
C TRP A 1070 29.97 9.27 2.64
N GLN A 1071 30.12 9.46 1.33
CA GLN A 1071 30.41 10.76 0.71
C GLN A 1071 29.37 11.05 -0.38
N PRO A 1072 28.18 11.58 -0.02
CA PRO A 1072 27.17 11.97 -1.01
C PRO A 1072 27.78 12.84 -2.11
N CYS A 1073 27.31 12.66 -3.35
CA CYS A 1073 27.87 13.34 -4.51
C CYS A 1073 26.79 13.76 -5.52
N PRO A 1074 27.01 14.83 -6.31
CA PRO A 1074 26.10 15.21 -7.38
C PRO A 1074 25.84 14.06 -8.35
N VAL A 1075 24.61 13.92 -8.79
CA VAL A 1075 24.24 12.87 -9.76
C VAL A 1075 24.87 13.13 -11.14
N ASN A 1076 25.18 12.06 -11.87
CA ASN A 1076 25.55 12.14 -13.28
C ASN A 1076 24.31 12.26 -14.20
N GLU A 1077 24.49 12.38 -15.51
CA GLU A 1077 23.37 12.52 -16.48
C GLU A 1077 22.36 11.37 -16.39
N GLU A 1078 22.82 10.11 -16.39
CA GLU A 1078 21.94 8.94 -16.36
C GLU A 1078 21.10 8.90 -15.07
N GLN A 1079 21.75 9.16 -13.94
CA GLN A 1079 21.10 9.28 -12.64
C GLN A 1079 20.15 10.47 -12.58
N PHE A 1080 20.49 11.60 -13.22
CA PHE A 1080 19.62 12.77 -13.29
C PHE A 1080 18.34 12.45 -14.08
N GLN A 1081 18.46 11.80 -15.24
CA GLN A 1081 17.29 11.33 -15.99
C GLN A 1081 16.42 10.41 -15.12
N HIS A 1082 17.03 9.50 -14.35
CA HIS A 1082 16.29 8.67 -13.42
C HIS A 1082 15.60 9.48 -12.30
N VAL A 1083 16.26 10.49 -11.72
CA VAL A 1083 15.65 11.43 -10.76
C VAL A 1083 14.40 12.10 -11.33
N LEU A 1084 14.45 12.57 -12.58
CA LEU A 1084 13.31 13.18 -13.25
C LEU A 1084 12.15 12.19 -13.41
N HIS A 1085 12.45 10.93 -13.74
CA HIS A 1085 11.42 9.87 -13.83
C HIS A 1085 10.79 9.56 -12.47
N VAL A 1086 11.60 9.41 -11.42
CA VAL A 1086 11.12 9.16 -10.05
C VAL A 1086 10.21 10.30 -9.60
N GLN A 1087 10.64 11.54 -9.77
CA GLN A 1087 9.84 12.71 -9.43
C GLN A 1087 8.54 12.78 -10.23
N ALA A 1088 8.60 12.54 -11.54
CA ALA A 1088 7.39 12.45 -12.36
C ALA A 1088 6.45 11.34 -11.86
N SER A 1089 6.97 10.19 -11.42
CA SER A 1089 6.17 9.08 -10.87
C SER A 1089 5.43 9.46 -9.58
N PHE A 1090 6.03 10.31 -8.75
CA PHE A 1090 5.37 10.88 -7.57
C PHE A 1090 4.28 11.89 -7.92
N GLY A 1091 4.21 12.37 -9.17
CA GLY A 1091 3.27 13.39 -9.62
C GLY A 1091 3.86 14.80 -9.64
N THR A 1092 5.16 14.95 -9.44
CA THR A 1092 5.86 16.24 -9.56
C THR A 1092 5.73 16.77 -10.99
N PRO A 1093 5.32 18.03 -11.21
CA PRO A 1093 4.96 18.55 -12.52
C PRO A 1093 6.16 18.97 -13.38
N ILE A 1094 7.15 18.09 -13.56
CA ILE A 1094 8.44 18.39 -14.22
C ILE A 1094 8.29 18.88 -15.66
N LYS A 1095 7.39 18.29 -16.45
CA LYS A 1095 7.19 18.63 -17.88
C LYS A 1095 5.94 19.46 -18.16
N ASN A 1096 5.08 19.65 -17.16
CA ASN A 1096 3.71 20.16 -17.35
C ASN A 1096 3.48 21.52 -16.69
N ASP A 1097 4.52 22.13 -16.12
CA ASP A 1097 4.47 23.41 -15.45
C ASP A 1097 5.63 24.28 -15.94
N GLU A 1098 5.32 25.40 -16.59
CA GLU A 1098 6.33 26.32 -17.14
C GLU A 1098 7.25 26.92 -16.07
N ALA A 1099 6.82 26.88 -14.80
CA ALA A 1099 7.62 27.30 -13.67
C ALA A 1099 8.76 26.31 -13.35
N VAL A 1100 8.71 25.07 -13.84
CA VAL A 1100 9.71 24.03 -13.60
C VAL A 1100 10.58 23.83 -14.84
N LYS A 1101 11.89 23.97 -14.68
CA LYS A 1101 12.89 23.78 -15.73
C LYS A 1101 14.00 22.86 -15.23
N THR A 1102 14.67 22.17 -16.14
CA THR A 1102 15.86 21.38 -15.84
C THR A 1102 17.08 22.01 -16.50
N GLY A 1103 18.26 21.80 -15.92
CA GLY A 1103 19.50 22.34 -16.46
C GLY A 1103 20.73 21.73 -15.81
N ARG A 1104 21.88 22.24 -16.21
CA ARG A 1104 23.19 21.89 -15.64
C ARG A 1104 24.02 23.16 -15.51
N ASP A 1105 24.71 23.32 -14.40
CA ASP A 1105 25.72 24.35 -14.16
C ASP A 1105 27.01 23.71 -13.61
N ASP A 1106 27.95 24.55 -13.15
CA ASP A 1106 29.24 24.11 -12.59
C ASP A 1106 29.10 23.29 -11.29
N HIS A 1107 27.92 23.30 -10.66
CA HIS A 1107 27.63 22.57 -9.44
C HIS A 1107 26.90 21.24 -9.69
N GLY A 1108 26.39 21.02 -10.91
CA GLY A 1108 25.77 19.77 -11.33
C GLY A 1108 24.46 19.96 -12.09
N TYR A 1109 23.72 18.87 -12.23
CA TYR A 1109 22.36 18.91 -12.75
C TYR A 1109 21.40 19.48 -11.71
N TYR A 1110 20.36 20.19 -12.16
CA TYR A 1110 19.36 20.76 -11.26
C TYR A 1110 17.95 20.79 -11.85
N ILE A 1111 16.98 20.85 -10.94
CA ILE A 1111 15.59 21.24 -11.23
C ILE A 1111 15.41 22.67 -10.69
N ALA A 1112 15.12 23.62 -11.57
CA ALA A 1112 14.83 25.00 -11.23
C ALA A 1112 13.31 25.24 -11.18
N ILE A 1113 12.84 25.88 -10.11
CA ILE A 1113 11.43 26.16 -9.83
C ILE A 1113 11.27 27.67 -9.67
N SER A 1114 10.32 28.27 -10.38
CA SER A 1114 9.91 29.67 -10.18
C SER A 1114 8.94 29.74 -9.00
N LEU A 1115 9.25 30.61 -8.03
CA LEU A 1115 8.57 30.69 -6.72
C LEU A 1115 7.39 31.66 -6.71
#